data_AF-A0A2E5C9J6-F1
#
_entry.id   AF-A0A2E5C9J6-F1
#
_cell.length_a   1.000
_cell.length_b   1.000
_cell.length_c   1.000
_cell.angle_alpha   90.00
_cell.angle_beta   90.00
_cell.angle_gamma   90.00
#
_symmetry.space_group_name_H-M   'P 1'
#
loop_
_entity.id
_entity.type
_entity.pdbx_description
1 polymer ?
#
loop_
_entity_poly.entity_id
_entity_poly.type
_entity_poly.pdbx_seq_one_letter_code
_entity_poly.pdbx_strand_id
1 'polypeptide(L)'
;MRILLLILAFSTQLLAQVMSVDWHCPNIFHNESSVQYIPERQFISVRLDQDSFKLEPDIFESKKFSFSSFNTLFGGTKYVPNIANCLKNFKKSFVEKIARSKICPSDRCKGVLAQRFSNYLDQKELVKLGKDTTRLPSIYSGHTFSNDSETNYKKLLKNFCDGKTFSATTLTSRSFLQYAKNTFTNPLVNISASCINKLEELTKKYEFKGSCSKGDICSQIKADTHYFRSELSDLKNKEILEIPEIDSGAYIIAKSDTSALAGHFFKDIEHLNNGDCFLKKAQKKYKLESLFFYDNIISDAMPFIKDTFGKKCVKRFLETYLTNKYTNSPPNPLCLSRQCREARQAQHLFEENTQDLLRIFYDRPFNLKACIQKIGANKDNAKAKLEGLLKDIESAYACAPLKMGEVKVVSPNKDDIGGNYALKKIGKNKLEATIAVDFSGGNAYNPALSLDLFDKTKSCLEQVGPYLKSPSGEQLSVKIIDKYESLQLPVEKRPDLQTIKIEPSDYRSKSAAYAKDINCETITHEVLHILGLHDEYKENSKIIYINTKTGKAINSNHNLQDLKNRGLAKEHLRYQCRAIADRPSIMSRHWEMFDETVGRKHTCRCNGPQCKQILKDGKRPLELYTEGLWSSLNKRKSICDYTLLRTYEDYEFNRLEDSPKFKVIRDNDKELVFQHTDFIRLETDLFANIYEYTCKECRSKEECNDLEKLRSRVTKQIGPKLNTCPTGSTPLETKYLPRSEASQKVEVIDSNTFSFTSQPMNPSKSLLHPSHFARIKHGACSSRVQKYSTCAKYAYKDINPQDCPDRPNYCNNPEKWLMEDK
;
A
#
# COMPACT_ATOMS: atom_id res chain seq x y z
N MET A 1 43.06 -53.31 -89.92
CA MET A 1 44.47 -52.91 -89.87
C MET A 1 44.54 -51.51 -89.25
N ARG A 2 45.12 -51.42 -88.05
CA ARG A 2 45.81 -50.26 -87.43
C ARG A 2 45.28 -48.80 -87.56
N ILE A 3 45.01 -48.26 -86.37
CA ILE A 3 45.46 -46.96 -85.80
C ILE A 3 44.45 -45.80 -85.74
N LEU A 4 43.98 -45.63 -84.49
CA LEU A 4 43.59 -44.41 -83.76
C LEU A 4 44.50 -43.19 -83.99
N LEU A 5 43.92 -41.99 -84.02
CA LEU A 5 44.42 -40.87 -83.20
C LEU A 5 43.30 -39.85 -82.92
N LEU A 6 43.06 -39.68 -81.63
CA LEU A 6 42.08 -38.81 -80.98
C LEU A 6 42.36 -37.32 -81.23
N ILE A 7 41.29 -36.54 -81.44
CA ILE A 7 41.23 -35.14 -81.00
C ILE A 7 40.08 -35.05 -79.99
N LEU A 8 40.45 -34.81 -78.73
CA LEU A 8 39.56 -34.52 -77.61
C LEU A 8 38.92 -33.15 -77.80
N ALA A 9 37.62 -33.11 -78.12
CA ALA A 9 36.78 -31.95 -77.86
C ALA A 9 35.99 -32.21 -76.57
N PHE A 10 36.51 -31.68 -75.45
CA PHE A 10 35.75 -31.58 -74.20
C PHE A 10 34.56 -30.64 -74.43
N SER A 11 33.38 -31.18 -74.74
CA SER A 11 32.12 -30.47 -74.56
C SER A 11 31.84 -30.39 -73.07
N THR A 12 32.34 -29.35 -72.41
CA THR A 12 31.83 -28.97 -71.09
C THR A 12 30.38 -28.53 -71.30
N GLN A 13 29.42 -29.35 -70.89
CA GLN A 13 28.07 -28.88 -70.64
C GLN A 13 28.18 -27.78 -69.57
N LEU A 14 28.13 -26.53 -69.99
CA LEU A 14 27.93 -25.39 -69.10
C LEU A 14 26.55 -25.56 -68.47
N LEU A 15 26.50 -26.22 -67.31
CA LEU A 15 25.34 -26.24 -66.44
C LEU A 15 24.88 -24.79 -66.25
N ALA A 16 23.66 -24.48 -66.68
CA ALA A 16 23.06 -23.15 -66.48
C ALA A 16 23.17 -22.77 -65.00
N GLN A 17 23.96 -21.75 -64.70
CA GLN A 17 24.25 -21.37 -63.32
C GLN A 17 23.08 -20.54 -62.80
N VAL A 18 22.34 -21.11 -61.85
CA VAL A 18 21.16 -20.49 -61.24
C VAL A 18 21.56 -19.82 -59.93
N MET A 19 21.23 -18.54 -59.77
CA MET A 19 21.38 -17.82 -58.51
C MET A 19 20.01 -17.41 -57.98
N SER A 20 19.76 -17.69 -56.70
CA SER A 20 18.58 -17.15 -56.02
C SER A 20 18.90 -15.78 -55.41
N VAL A 21 18.18 -14.75 -55.85
CA VAL A 21 18.31 -13.37 -55.38
C VAL A 21 17.00 -12.95 -54.73
N ASP A 22 17.12 -12.34 -53.55
CA ASP A 22 15.97 -11.97 -52.74
C ASP A 22 15.42 -10.63 -53.23
N TRP A 23 14.17 -10.64 -53.70
CA TRP A 23 13.40 -9.41 -53.91
C TRP A 23 12.67 -9.04 -52.63
N HIS A 24 12.81 -7.79 -52.23
CA HIS A 24 11.97 -7.20 -51.19
C HIS A 24 11.59 -5.77 -51.55
N CYS A 25 10.28 -5.53 -51.66
CA CYS A 25 9.72 -4.21 -51.91
C CYS A 25 8.40 -4.03 -51.17
N PRO A 26 8.36 -3.24 -50.08
CA PRO A 26 7.09 -2.93 -49.42
C PRO A 26 6.06 -2.41 -50.43
N ASN A 27 4.93 -3.10 -50.52
CA ASN A 27 3.85 -2.78 -51.44
C ASN A 27 2.52 -2.83 -50.68
N ILE A 28 1.66 -1.84 -50.84
CA ILE A 28 0.35 -1.77 -50.15
C ILE A 28 -0.83 -2.14 -51.08
N PHE A 29 -0.60 -2.26 -52.39
CA PHE A 29 -1.66 -2.41 -53.40
C PHE A 29 -1.99 -3.87 -53.78
N HIS A 30 -1.86 -4.81 -52.85
CA HIS A 30 -1.94 -6.24 -53.17
C HIS A 30 -3.30 -6.70 -53.74
N ASN A 31 -4.38 -6.00 -53.41
CA ASN A 31 -5.75 -6.31 -53.85
C ASN A 31 -6.39 -5.18 -54.69
N GLU A 32 -5.59 -4.21 -55.15
CA GLU A 32 -6.10 -3.05 -55.88
C GLU A 32 -6.10 -3.31 -57.39
N SER A 33 -7.29 -3.51 -57.96
CA SER A 33 -7.46 -3.88 -59.38
C SER A 33 -6.93 -2.84 -60.38
N SER A 34 -6.87 -1.56 -59.98
CA SER A 34 -6.39 -0.46 -60.81
C SER A 34 -4.86 -0.33 -60.87
N VAL A 35 -4.13 -1.06 -60.03
CA VAL A 35 -2.67 -0.96 -59.84
C VAL A 35 -1.99 -2.29 -60.20
N GLN A 36 -0.86 -2.21 -60.91
CA GLN A 36 -0.07 -3.41 -61.23
C GLN A 36 0.41 -4.12 -59.96
N TYR A 37 0.07 -5.41 -59.81
CA TYR A 37 0.54 -6.22 -58.70
C TYR A 37 2.05 -6.50 -58.82
N ILE A 38 2.78 -6.21 -57.74
CA ILE A 38 4.18 -6.55 -57.54
C ILE A 38 4.30 -7.21 -56.16
N PRO A 39 4.89 -8.42 -56.03
CA PRO A 39 4.97 -9.10 -54.73
C PRO A 39 5.88 -8.34 -53.76
N GLU A 40 5.53 -8.35 -52.48
CA GLU A 40 6.36 -7.69 -51.46
C GLU A 40 7.69 -8.41 -51.22
N ARG A 41 7.66 -9.75 -51.28
CA ARG A 41 8.83 -10.62 -51.19
C ARG A 41 8.76 -11.71 -52.23
N GLN A 42 9.87 -11.98 -52.89
CA GLN A 42 9.96 -13.07 -53.86
C GLN A 42 11.41 -13.56 -53.94
N PHE A 43 11.61 -14.87 -53.91
CA PHE A 43 12.88 -15.45 -54.35
C PHE A 43 12.87 -15.52 -55.87
N ILE A 44 13.81 -14.85 -56.52
CA ILE A 44 13.93 -14.80 -57.97
C ILE A 44 15.15 -15.61 -58.38
N SER A 45 14.92 -16.67 -59.13
CA SER A 45 15.98 -17.44 -59.75
C SER A 45 16.48 -16.69 -60.97
N VAL A 46 17.72 -16.22 -60.92
CA VAL A 46 18.43 -15.59 -62.03
C VAL A 46 19.27 -16.68 -62.70
N ARG A 47 18.89 -17.08 -63.90
CA ARG A 47 19.66 -18.00 -64.74
C ARG A 47 20.46 -17.20 -65.75
N LEU A 48 21.75 -17.47 -65.85
CA LEU A 48 22.62 -16.96 -66.91
C LEU A 48 22.62 -17.97 -68.06
N ASP A 49 22.14 -17.56 -69.23
CA ASP A 49 22.11 -18.40 -70.43
C ASP A 49 22.87 -17.72 -71.57
N GLN A 50 24.06 -18.24 -71.86
CA GLN A 50 25.05 -17.75 -72.83
C GLN A 50 25.33 -16.24 -72.74
N ASP A 51 24.44 -15.40 -73.29
CA ASP A 51 24.53 -13.94 -73.30
C ASP A 51 23.35 -13.16 -72.72
N SER A 52 22.38 -13.85 -72.09
CA SER A 52 21.17 -13.24 -71.54
C SER A 52 20.84 -13.72 -70.13
N PHE A 53 19.91 -13.03 -69.48
CA PHE A 53 19.37 -13.41 -68.18
C PHE A 53 17.93 -13.89 -68.32
N LYS A 54 17.57 -14.92 -67.56
CA LYS A 54 16.18 -15.34 -67.36
C LYS A 54 15.82 -15.27 -65.88
N LEU A 55 14.68 -14.66 -65.57
CA LEU A 55 14.14 -14.54 -64.22
C LEU A 55 12.98 -15.51 -64.03
N GLU A 56 12.97 -16.25 -62.92
CA GLU A 56 11.90 -17.18 -62.58
C GLU A 56 11.52 -17.05 -61.07
N PRO A 57 10.30 -16.55 -60.73
CA PRO A 57 9.35 -15.89 -61.63
C PRO A 57 9.87 -14.52 -62.09
N ASP A 58 9.47 -14.09 -63.29
CA ASP A 58 9.72 -12.72 -63.75
C ASP A 58 8.63 -11.77 -63.23
N ILE A 59 8.99 -10.96 -62.24
CA ILE A 59 8.08 -10.01 -61.59
C ILE A 59 8.09 -8.62 -62.25
N PHE A 60 8.90 -8.42 -63.31
CA PHE A 60 9.07 -7.13 -63.98
C PHE A 60 8.37 -7.06 -65.35
N GLU A 61 7.67 -8.12 -65.73
CA GLU A 61 6.81 -8.17 -66.92
C GLU A 61 5.36 -7.84 -66.53
N SER A 62 4.62 -7.13 -67.38
CA SER A 62 3.20 -6.89 -67.12
C SER A 62 2.42 -8.20 -67.24
N LYS A 63 1.61 -8.52 -66.23
CA LYS A 63 0.58 -9.55 -66.39
C LYS A 63 -0.58 -8.91 -67.13
N LYS A 64 -0.79 -9.28 -68.40
CA LYS A 64 -2.07 -9.02 -69.07
C LYS A 64 -3.16 -9.81 -68.35
N PHE A 65 -4.04 -9.12 -67.62
CA PHE A 65 -5.23 -9.75 -67.05
C PHE A 65 -6.14 -10.20 -68.21
N SER A 66 -6.23 -11.52 -68.42
CA SER A 66 -7.28 -12.11 -69.25
C SER A 66 -8.54 -12.21 -68.40
N PHE A 67 -9.53 -11.36 -68.66
CA PHE A 67 -10.86 -11.48 -68.08
C PHE A 67 -11.78 -12.20 -69.07
N SER A 68 -12.32 -13.33 -68.63
CA SER A 68 -13.53 -13.90 -69.19
C SER A 68 -14.73 -13.07 -68.74
N SER A 69 -15.63 -12.80 -69.70
CA SER A 69 -17.01 -12.30 -69.58
C SER A 69 -17.27 -10.86 -69.07
N PHE A 70 -17.57 -9.99 -70.05
CA PHE A 70 -18.47 -8.81 -70.02
C PHE A 70 -18.08 -7.57 -69.20
N ASN A 71 -17.17 -6.77 -69.76
CA ASN A 71 -17.34 -5.32 -70.05
C ASN A 71 -16.03 -4.75 -70.63
N THR A 72 -15.88 -4.81 -71.96
CA THR A 72 -14.78 -4.15 -72.67
C THR A 72 -15.15 -2.73 -73.04
N LEU A 73 -14.42 -1.71 -72.53
CA LEU A 73 -14.03 -0.53 -73.34
C LEU A 73 -13.04 0.48 -72.70
N PHE A 74 -12.51 0.30 -71.48
CA PHE A 74 -11.46 1.22 -70.95
C PHE A 74 -10.37 0.54 -70.10
N GLY A 75 -9.18 0.36 -70.69
CA GLY A 75 -7.86 0.51 -70.05
C GLY A 75 -7.29 -0.67 -69.26
N GLY A 76 -6.10 -1.14 -69.66
CA GLY A 76 -5.20 -1.90 -68.78
C GLY A 76 -4.76 -1.11 -67.55
N THR A 77 -3.98 -1.73 -66.65
CA THR A 77 -3.49 -1.13 -65.39
C THR A 77 -2.90 0.27 -65.61
N LYS A 78 -3.64 1.32 -65.19
CA LYS A 78 -3.26 2.74 -65.39
C LYS A 78 -2.13 3.19 -64.47
N TYR A 79 -1.86 2.43 -63.40
CA TYR A 79 -0.91 2.76 -62.37
C TYR A 79 0.06 1.63 -62.09
N VAL A 80 1.32 1.98 -61.83
CA VAL A 80 2.39 1.03 -61.46
C VAL A 80 3.07 1.51 -60.17
N PRO A 81 3.31 0.61 -59.19
CA PRO A 81 4.07 0.97 -58.00
C PRO A 81 5.49 1.43 -58.34
N ASN A 82 5.96 2.49 -57.69
CA ASN A 82 7.31 3.01 -57.89
C ASN A 82 8.31 2.11 -57.16
N ILE A 83 8.95 1.25 -57.94
CA ILE A 83 9.92 0.26 -57.45
C ILE A 83 11.38 0.71 -57.54
N ALA A 84 11.67 1.98 -57.87
CA ALA A 84 13.05 2.42 -58.16
C ALA A 84 14.06 2.09 -57.04
N ASN A 85 13.69 2.33 -55.79
CA ASN A 85 14.55 2.01 -54.63
C ASN A 85 14.68 0.50 -54.42
N CYS A 86 13.59 -0.26 -54.59
CA CYS A 86 13.60 -1.72 -54.48
C CYS A 86 14.46 -2.35 -55.58
N LEU A 87 14.37 -1.84 -56.80
CA LEU A 87 15.18 -2.25 -57.95
C LEU A 87 16.67 -2.00 -57.69
N LYS A 88 17.03 -0.84 -57.12
CA LYS A 88 18.41 -0.54 -56.70
C LYS A 88 18.93 -1.56 -55.68
N ASN A 89 18.11 -1.90 -54.68
CA ASN A 89 18.47 -2.90 -53.67
C ASN A 89 18.59 -4.30 -54.27
N PHE A 90 17.68 -4.69 -55.15
CA PHE A 90 17.71 -5.97 -55.84
C PHE A 90 18.97 -6.13 -56.70
N LYS A 91 19.34 -5.08 -57.46
CA LYS A 91 20.63 -5.03 -58.19
C LYS A 91 21.81 -5.19 -57.24
N LYS A 92 21.80 -4.53 -56.07
CA LYS A 92 22.86 -4.68 -55.06
C LYS A 92 22.92 -6.11 -54.51
N SER A 93 21.80 -6.71 -54.14
CA SER A 93 21.73 -8.09 -53.65
C SER A 93 22.24 -9.08 -54.70
N PHE A 94 21.96 -8.86 -55.98
CA PHE A 94 22.55 -9.64 -57.05
C PHE A 94 24.07 -9.53 -57.10
N VAL A 95 24.63 -8.31 -57.00
CA VAL A 95 26.09 -8.11 -56.92
C VAL A 95 26.71 -8.85 -55.73
N GLU A 96 26.07 -8.78 -54.56
CA GLU A 96 26.52 -9.50 -53.37
C GLU A 96 26.47 -11.02 -53.54
N LYS A 97 25.43 -11.56 -54.19
CA LYS A 97 25.31 -12.98 -54.50
C LYS A 97 26.38 -13.43 -55.50
N ILE A 98 26.64 -12.65 -56.55
CA ILE A 98 27.74 -12.93 -57.49
C ILE A 98 29.08 -12.93 -56.77
N ALA A 99 29.35 -11.95 -55.91
CA ALA A 99 30.62 -11.82 -55.20
C ALA A 99 30.94 -13.04 -54.33
N ARG A 100 29.91 -13.75 -53.84
CA ARG A 100 30.03 -14.99 -53.04
C ARG A 100 29.93 -16.26 -53.88
N SER A 101 29.65 -16.15 -55.17
CA SER A 101 29.46 -17.28 -56.07
C SER A 101 30.78 -17.72 -56.72
N LYS A 102 30.85 -18.97 -57.17
CA LYS A 102 31.96 -19.48 -57.99
C LYS A 102 31.85 -19.09 -59.47
N ILE A 103 30.84 -18.30 -59.83
CA ILE A 103 30.48 -17.96 -61.23
C ILE A 103 31.52 -17.02 -61.86
N CYS A 104 32.05 -16.07 -61.08
CA CYS A 104 33.03 -15.09 -61.54
C CYS A 104 34.25 -15.07 -60.60
N PRO A 105 35.40 -15.62 -61.01
CA PRO A 105 36.59 -15.67 -60.15
C PRO A 105 37.35 -14.33 -60.05
N SER A 106 37.16 -13.39 -60.99
CA SER A 106 37.83 -12.09 -61.01
C SER A 106 36.88 -10.91 -60.79
N ASP A 107 37.37 -9.82 -60.19
CA ASP A 107 36.55 -8.62 -59.95
C ASP A 107 36.09 -7.94 -61.24
N ARG A 108 36.89 -8.05 -62.31
CA ARG A 108 36.49 -7.61 -63.65
C ARG A 108 35.26 -8.38 -64.16
N CYS A 109 35.21 -9.70 -63.98
CA CYS A 109 34.04 -10.51 -64.34
C CYS A 109 32.80 -10.09 -63.55
N LYS A 110 32.94 -9.88 -62.24
CA LYS A 110 31.83 -9.46 -61.35
C LYS A 110 31.26 -8.10 -61.78
N GLY A 111 32.12 -7.12 -62.08
CA GLY A 111 31.71 -5.78 -62.53
C GLY A 111 30.97 -5.81 -63.87
N VAL A 112 31.47 -6.56 -64.84
CA VAL A 112 30.82 -6.72 -66.16
C VAL A 112 29.45 -7.39 -66.03
N LEU A 113 29.35 -8.46 -65.23
CA LEU A 113 28.08 -9.18 -65.05
C LEU A 113 27.03 -8.34 -64.29
N ALA A 114 27.47 -7.56 -63.29
CA ALA A 114 26.63 -6.60 -62.59
C ALA A 114 26.05 -5.53 -63.52
N GLN A 115 26.88 -4.97 -64.41
CA GLN A 115 26.44 -3.96 -65.38
C GLN A 115 25.48 -4.56 -66.41
N ARG A 116 25.78 -5.75 -66.94
CA ARG A 116 24.89 -6.46 -67.88
C ARG A 116 23.53 -6.73 -67.25
N PHE A 117 23.49 -7.18 -65.99
CA PHE A 117 22.25 -7.43 -65.28
C PHE A 117 21.46 -6.15 -64.99
N SER A 118 22.14 -5.06 -64.63
CA SER A 118 21.50 -3.75 -64.49
C SER A 118 20.83 -3.34 -65.79
N ASN A 119 21.57 -3.38 -66.90
CA ASN A 119 21.06 -3.01 -68.22
C ASN A 119 19.89 -3.91 -68.64
N TYR A 120 19.95 -5.20 -68.36
CA TYR A 120 18.86 -6.16 -68.60
C TYR A 120 17.58 -5.78 -67.84
N LEU A 121 17.68 -5.50 -66.54
CA LEU A 121 16.54 -5.07 -65.74
C LEU A 121 15.99 -3.72 -66.18
N ASP A 122 16.84 -2.80 -66.62
CA ASP A 122 16.43 -1.46 -67.09
C ASP A 122 15.60 -1.51 -68.39
N GLN A 123 15.63 -2.62 -69.12
CA GLN A 123 14.78 -2.84 -70.31
C GLN A 123 13.46 -3.54 -70.01
N LYS A 124 13.21 -4.00 -68.78
CA LYS A 124 11.96 -4.69 -68.42
C LYS A 124 10.76 -3.76 -68.48
N GLU A 125 9.61 -4.30 -68.89
CA GLU A 125 8.38 -3.52 -69.15
C GLU A 125 7.95 -2.65 -67.96
N LEU A 126 7.93 -3.21 -66.74
CA LEU A 126 7.53 -2.48 -65.53
C LEU A 126 8.60 -1.49 -65.03
N VAL A 127 9.83 -1.58 -65.55
CA VAL A 127 10.93 -0.66 -65.23
C VAL A 127 10.96 0.51 -66.22
N LYS A 128 10.81 0.20 -67.51
CA LYS A 128 10.78 1.12 -68.64
C LYS A 128 9.34 1.46 -69.02
N LEU A 129 8.70 2.31 -68.22
CA LEU A 129 7.31 2.70 -68.43
C LEU A 129 7.14 3.66 -69.63
N GLY A 130 6.01 3.54 -70.33
CA GLY A 130 5.58 4.48 -71.36
C GLY A 130 5.02 5.79 -70.79
N LYS A 131 4.77 6.79 -71.65
CA LYS A 131 4.31 8.13 -71.26
C LYS A 131 2.92 8.16 -70.59
N ASP A 132 2.09 7.14 -70.81
CA ASP A 132 0.69 7.10 -70.36
C ASP A 132 0.47 6.39 -69.01
N THR A 133 1.52 5.84 -68.40
CA THR A 133 1.43 5.10 -67.13
C THR A 133 1.90 5.96 -65.95
N THR A 134 1.07 6.08 -64.92
CA THR A 134 1.41 6.89 -63.72
C THR A 134 2.09 6.03 -62.64
N ARG A 135 3.21 6.51 -62.09
CA ARG A 135 3.87 5.85 -60.94
C ARG A 135 3.24 6.27 -59.63
N LEU A 136 2.81 5.30 -58.82
CA LEU A 136 2.33 5.51 -57.45
C LEU A 136 3.43 5.18 -56.44
N PRO A 137 3.47 5.77 -55.24
CA PRO A 137 4.36 5.32 -54.18
C PRO A 137 4.06 3.86 -53.85
N SER A 138 5.05 2.94 -53.82
CA SER A 138 4.77 1.54 -53.48
C SER A 138 4.21 1.37 -52.06
N ILE A 139 4.54 2.32 -51.17
CA ILE A 139 4.05 2.41 -49.80
C ILE A 139 4.04 3.88 -49.39
N TYR A 140 3.08 4.28 -48.56
CA TYR A 140 3.06 5.60 -47.94
C TYR A 140 2.39 5.57 -46.56
N SER A 141 2.76 6.48 -45.66
CA SER A 141 2.17 6.56 -44.32
C SER A 141 0.75 7.08 -44.28
N GLY A 142 -0.08 6.48 -43.43
CA GLY A 142 -1.50 6.80 -43.25
C GLY A 142 -2.45 6.06 -44.18
N HIS A 143 -1.96 5.09 -44.96
CA HIS A 143 -2.79 4.38 -45.92
C HIS A 143 -3.84 3.47 -45.25
N THR A 144 -4.96 3.22 -45.95
CA THR A 144 -6.08 2.37 -45.46
C THR A 144 -6.06 0.93 -45.99
N PHE A 145 -5.11 0.57 -46.86
CA PHE A 145 -5.02 -0.76 -47.49
C PHE A 145 -4.57 -1.92 -46.58
N SER A 146 -4.30 -1.66 -45.30
CA SER A 146 -3.95 -2.69 -44.31
C SER A 146 -4.74 -2.47 -43.04
N ASN A 147 -5.39 -3.53 -42.57
CA ASN A 147 -6.16 -3.52 -41.33
C ASN A 147 -5.94 -4.84 -40.59
N ASP A 148 -5.88 -4.77 -39.27
CA ASP A 148 -5.65 -5.91 -38.38
C ASP A 148 -6.31 -5.63 -37.03
N SER A 149 -6.28 -6.61 -36.15
CA SER A 149 -6.70 -6.48 -34.76
C SER A 149 -5.70 -5.69 -33.91
N GLU A 150 -6.18 -4.95 -32.91
CA GLU A 150 -5.31 -4.28 -31.93
C GLU A 150 -4.42 -5.26 -31.15
N THR A 151 -4.85 -6.51 -30.97
CA THR A 151 -4.00 -7.55 -30.38
C THR A 151 -2.75 -7.80 -31.23
N ASN A 152 -2.86 -7.77 -32.56
CA ASN A 152 -1.70 -7.88 -33.43
C ASN A 152 -0.88 -6.59 -33.42
N TYR A 153 -1.52 -5.42 -33.39
CA TYR A 153 -0.81 -4.14 -33.27
C TYR A 153 0.02 -4.04 -32.00
N LYS A 154 -0.50 -4.49 -30.84
CA LYS A 154 0.26 -4.59 -29.58
C LYS A 154 1.53 -5.43 -29.73
N LYS A 155 1.43 -6.59 -30.41
CA LYS A 155 2.58 -7.46 -30.69
C LYS A 155 3.58 -6.81 -31.65
N LEU A 156 3.09 -6.17 -32.72
CA LEU A 156 3.92 -5.51 -33.73
C LEU A 156 4.67 -4.32 -33.14
N LEU A 157 4.00 -3.47 -32.35
CA LEU A 157 4.61 -2.33 -31.67
C LEU A 157 5.71 -2.80 -30.71
N LYS A 158 5.45 -3.85 -29.92
CA LYS A 158 6.47 -4.46 -29.05
C LYS A 158 7.67 -4.96 -29.85
N ASN A 159 7.43 -5.77 -30.88
CA ASN A 159 8.51 -6.29 -31.72
C ASN A 159 9.33 -5.19 -32.39
N PHE A 160 8.67 -4.12 -32.85
CA PHE A 160 9.32 -2.95 -33.40
C PHE A 160 10.21 -2.24 -32.37
N CYS A 161 9.68 -1.98 -31.17
CA CYS A 161 10.46 -1.39 -30.08
C CYS A 161 11.65 -2.26 -29.66
N ASP A 162 11.50 -3.59 -29.69
CA ASP A 162 12.54 -4.58 -29.41
C ASP A 162 13.60 -4.70 -30.54
N GLY A 163 13.44 -3.99 -31.66
CA GLY A 163 14.35 -4.04 -32.80
C GLY A 163 14.23 -5.31 -33.65
N LYS A 164 13.12 -6.07 -33.54
CA LYS A 164 12.85 -7.26 -34.35
C LYS A 164 12.32 -6.89 -35.74
N THR A 165 12.26 -7.87 -36.65
CA THR A 165 11.72 -7.68 -37.99
C THR A 165 10.24 -7.27 -37.96
N PHE A 166 9.87 -6.36 -38.87
CA PHE A 166 8.53 -5.78 -38.93
C PHE A 166 8.04 -5.64 -40.37
N SER A 167 6.72 -5.56 -40.52
CA SER A 167 6.07 -5.23 -41.78
C SER A 167 5.96 -3.71 -41.91
N ALA A 168 6.68 -3.12 -42.87
CA ALA A 168 6.55 -1.68 -43.14
C ALA A 168 5.11 -1.33 -43.56
N THR A 169 4.42 -2.22 -44.28
CA THR A 169 3.04 -2.02 -44.73
C THR A 169 2.08 -1.90 -43.54
N THR A 170 2.19 -2.75 -42.52
CA THR A 170 1.34 -2.62 -41.34
C THR A 170 1.72 -1.41 -40.49
N LEU A 171 3.02 -1.18 -40.25
CA LEU A 171 3.48 -0.08 -39.38
C LEU A 171 3.19 1.32 -39.93
N THR A 172 2.95 1.44 -41.24
CA THR A 172 2.61 2.72 -41.90
C THR A 172 1.11 2.85 -42.17
N SER A 173 0.30 1.84 -41.82
CA SER A 173 -1.15 1.88 -41.98
C SER A 173 -1.82 2.84 -40.99
N ARG A 174 -2.95 3.42 -41.40
CA ARG A 174 -3.75 4.34 -40.58
C ARG A 174 -4.14 3.72 -39.24
N SER A 175 -4.70 2.52 -39.27
CA SER A 175 -5.20 1.81 -38.09
C SER A 175 -4.08 1.51 -37.08
N PHE A 176 -2.89 1.08 -37.54
CA PHE A 176 -1.75 0.86 -36.65
C PHE A 176 -1.25 2.16 -36.03
N LEU A 177 -1.12 3.23 -36.82
CA LEU A 177 -0.62 4.51 -36.34
C LEU A 177 -1.58 5.15 -35.34
N GLN A 178 -2.89 5.00 -35.56
CA GLN A 178 -3.90 5.43 -34.59
C GLN A 178 -3.80 4.65 -33.28
N TYR A 179 -3.66 3.31 -33.35
CA TYR A 179 -3.41 2.47 -32.17
C TYR A 179 -2.13 2.90 -31.43
N ALA A 180 -1.04 3.13 -32.15
CA ALA A 180 0.24 3.53 -31.58
C ALA A 180 0.15 4.89 -30.88
N LYS A 181 -0.47 5.89 -31.53
CA LYS A 181 -0.70 7.22 -30.95
C LYS A 181 -1.51 7.16 -29.66
N ASN A 182 -2.63 6.44 -29.67
CA ASN A 182 -3.45 6.26 -28.47
C ASN A 182 -2.66 5.54 -27.36
N THR A 183 -1.87 4.52 -27.71
CA THR A 183 -1.01 3.80 -26.76
C THR A 183 0.05 4.72 -26.14
N PHE A 184 0.70 5.59 -26.93
CA PHE A 184 1.71 6.54 -26.44
C PHE A 184 1.12 7.64 -25.56
N THR A 185 -0.15 7.98 -25.79
CA THR A 185 -0.87 8.95 -24.98
C THR A 185 -1.29 8.38 -23.63
N ASN A 186 -1.45 7.05 -23.51
CA ASN A 186 -1.83 6.39 -22.27
C ASN A 186 -0.72 6.50 -21.20
N PRO A 187 -0.94 7.26 -20.10
CA PRO A 187 0.10 7.47 -19.09
C PRO A 187 0.45 6.22 -18.26
N LEU A 188 -0.34 5.15 -18.34
CA LEU A 188 -0.05 3.88 -17.66
C LEU A 188 0.88 2.97 -18.48
N VAL A 189 1.11 3.28 -19.76
CA VAL A 189 1.97 2.48 -20.64
C VAL A 189 3.34 3.13 -20.73
N ASN A 190 4.37 2.41 -20.31
CA ASN A 190 5.75 2.87 -20.42
C ASN A 190 6.35 2.46 -21.77
N ILE A 191 6.46 3.41 -22.70
CA ILE A 191 7.16 3.23 -23.98
C ILE A 191 8.34 4.19 -24.05
N SER A 192 9.51 3.66 -24.44
CA SER A 192 10.73 4.47 -24.51
C SER A 192 10.62 5.55 -25.58
N ALA A 193 11.13 6.75 -25.28
CA ALA A 193 11.22 7.85 -26.25
C ALA A 193 12.00 7.43 -27.52
N SER A 194 12.99 6.54 -27.37
CA SER A 194 13.72 5.94 -28.50
C SER A 194 12.80 5.17 -29.44
N CYS A 195 11.86 4.38 -28.92
CA CYS A 195 10.91 3.65 -29.78
C CYS A 195 9.99 4.60 -30.53
N ILE A 196 9.44 5.61 -29.85
CA ILE A 196 8.54 6.60 -30.45
C ILE A 196 9.26 7.34 -31.59
N ASN A 197 10.48 7.83 -31.34
CA ASN A 197 11.30 8.52 -32.35
C ASN A 197 11.57 7.64 -33.57
N LYS A 198 11.92 6.35 -33.37
CA LYS A 198 12.14 5.41 -34.48
C LYS A 198 10.88 5.21 -35.33
N LEU A 199 9.71 5.18 -34.71
CA LEU A 199 8.44 5.04 -35.44
C LEU A 199 8.09 6.32 -36.21
N GLU A 200 8.32 7.50 -35.63
CA GLU A 200 8.19 8.79 -36.32
C GLU A 200 9.16 8.91 -37.50
N GLU A 201 10.42 8.50 -37.34
CA GLU A 201 11.40 8.45 -38.43
C GLU A 201 10.97 7.51 -39.56
N LEU A 202 10.44 6.33 -39.20
CA LEU A 202 9.93 5.36 -40.17
C LEU A 202 8.74 5.93 -40.96
N THR A 203 7.77 6.55 -40.29
CA THR A 203 6.61 7.13 -40.96
C THR A 203 6.97 8.33 -41.82
N LYS A 204 7.87 9.19 -41.34
CA LYS A 204 8.41 10.32 -42.12
C LYS A 204 9.18 9.87 -43.36
N LYS A 205 9.92 8.75 -43.27
CA LYS A 205 10.61 8.13 -44.42
C LYS A 205 9.63 7.71 -45.52
N TYR A 206 8.43 7.27 -45.15
CA TYR A 206 7.37 6.83 -46.07
C TYR A 206 6.29 7.89 -46.28
N GLU A 207 6.53 9.15 -45.92
CA GLU A 207 5.58 10.22 -46.20
C GLU A 207 5.44 10.44 -47.72
N PHE A 208 4.20 10.56 -48.20
CA PHE A 208 3.95 10.84 -49.60
C PHE A 208 4.26 12.30 -49.98
N LYS A 209 5.20 12.48 -50.91
CA LYS A 209 5.67 13.79 -51.41
C LYS A 209 5.38 14.03 -52.90
N GLY A 210 4.69 13.10 -53.57
CA GLY A 210 4.43 13.15 -55.00
C GLY A 210 3.15 13.90 -55.37
N SER A 211 2.93 14.09 -56.68
CA SER A 211 1.66 14.54 -57.24
C SER A 211 0.86 13.35 -57.78
N CYS A 212 -0.44 13.30 -57.47
CA CYS A 212 -1.38 12.29 -57.98
C CYS A 212 -2.68 13.04 -58.29
N SER A 213 -3.09 13.17 -59.56
CA SER A 213 -4.13 14.12 -59.94
C SER A 213 -5.39 13.51 -60.55
N LYS A 214 -5.37 12.26 -61.02
CA LYS A 214 -6.50 11.63 -61.74
C LYS A 214 -6.81 10.25 -61.16
N GLY A 215 -8.10 9.91 -61.01
CA GLY A 215 -8.61 8.59 -60.61
C GLY A 215 -8.87 8.42 -59.09
N ASP A 216 -9.73 7.46 -58.74
CA ASP A 216 -10.18 7.20 -57.36
C ASP A 216 -9.02 6.88 -56.41
N ILE A 217 -8.03 6.12 -56.90
CA ILE A 217 -6.83 5.78 -56.15
C ILE A 217 -6.02 7.03 -55.75
N CYS A 218 -5.95 8.05 -56.62
CA CYS A 218 -5.29 9.31 -56.28
C CYS A 218 -6.09 10.13 -55.26
N SER A 219 -7.41 10.09 -55.31
CA SER A 219 -8.28 10.72 -54.31
C SER A 219 -8.10 10.08 -52.94
N GLN A 220 -8.02 8.75 -52.88
CA GLN A 220 -7.71 8.02 -51.64
C GLN A 220 -6.33 8.39 -51.07
N ILE A 221 -5.29 8.40 -51.91
CA ILE A 221 -3.93 8.78 -51.47
C ILE A 221 -3.91 10.20 -50.89
N LYS A 222 -4.61 11.16 -51.52
CA LYS A 222 -4.71 12.54 -51.00
C LYS A 222 -5.41 12.57 -49.64
N ALA A 223 -6.54 11.87 -49.50
CA ALA A 223 -7.30 11.82 -48.25
C ALA A 223 -6.47 11.20 -47.12
N ASP A 224 -5.81 10.08 -47.39
CA ASP A 224 -4.93 9.40 -46.43
C ASP A 224 -3.74 10.28 -46.04
N THR A 225 -3.08 10.92 -47.01
CA THR A 225 -1.93 11.81 -46.76
C THR A 225 -2.34 13.03 -45.94
N HIS A 226 -3.50 13.60 -46.23
CA HIS A 226 -4.05 14.72 -45.46
C HIS A 226 -4.29 14.30 -44.01
N TYR A 227 -5.00 13.20 -43.79
CA TYR A 227 -5.26 12.70 -42.44
C TYR A 227 -3.98 12.31 -41.69
N PHE A 228 -3.00 11.73 -42.38
CA PHE A 228 -1.71 11.43 -41.77
C PHE A 228 -1.06 12.72 -41.24
N ARG A 229 -0.99 13.77 -42.07
CA ARG A 229 -0.37 15.04 -41.69
C ARG A 229 -1.12 15.80 -40.59
N SER A 230 -2.45 15.69 -40.55
CA SER A 230 -3.24 16.37 -39.52
C SER A 230 -3.24 15.60 -38.19
N GLU A 231 -3.46 14.28 -38.25
CA GLU A 231 -3.76 13.48 -37.06
C GLU A 231 -2.64 12.54 -36.60
N LEU A 232 -1.76 12.07 -37.49
CA LEU A 232 -0.88 10.92 -37.21
C LEU A 232 0.63 11.18 -37.38
N SER A 233 1.03 12.35 -37.92
CA SER A 233 2.44 12.66 -38.13
C SER A 233 3.17 13.05 -36.85
N ASP A 234 2.44 13.58 -35.86
CA ASP A 234 2.92 13.80 -34.50
C ASP A 234 2.31 12.74 -33.58
N LEU A 235 3.10 11.72 -33.26
CA LEU A 235 2.71 10.62 -32.38
C LEU A 235 2.88 10.97 -30.89
N LYS A 236 3.48 12.12 -30.57
CA LYS A 236 3.68 12.63 -29.20
C LYS A 236 2.61 13.61 -28.77
N ASN A 237 1.86 14.17 -29.71
CA ASN A 237 0.62 14.90 -29.43
C ASN A 237 -0.26 14.03 -28.50
N LYS A 238 -0.73 14.63 -27.39
CA LYS A 238 -1.55 14.00 -26.35
C LYS A 238 -3.03 13.83 -26.73
N GLU A 239 -3.37 14.05 -27.98
CA GLU A 239 -4.72 13.89 -28.49
C GLU A 239 -5.05 12.41 -28.70
N ILE A 240 -6.19 11.99 -28.16
CA ILE A 240 -6.72 10.63 -28.29
C ILE A 240 -7.66 10.60 -29.48
N LEU A 241 -7.38 9.72 -30.43
CA LEU A 241 -8.18 9.57 -31.65
C LEU A 241 -9.21 8.46 -31.46
N GLU A 242 -10.49 8.83 -31.48
CA GLU A 242 -11.63 7.93 -31.28
C GLU A 242 -11.69 6.81 -32.32
N ILE A 243 -11.99 5.59 -31.86
CA ILE A 243 -12.13 4.40 -32.70
C ILE A 243 -13.60 3.94 -32.60
N PRO A 244 -14.37 3.96 -33.69
CA PRO A 244 -15.82 3.67 -33.68
C PRO A 244 -16.16 2.38 -32.94
N GLU A 245 -17.12 2.46 -32.02
CA GLU A 245 -17.50 1.36 -31.13
C GLU A 245 -18.35 0.29 -31.86
N ILE A 246 -18.28 -0.96 -31.39
CA ILE A 246 -19.21 -2.02 -31.77
C ILE A 246 -19.96 -2.41 -30.48
N ASP A 247 -21.25 -2.07 -30.41
CA ASP A 247 -22.18 -2.49 -29.34
C ASP A 247 -22.27 -4.03 -29.28
N SER A 248 -22.50 -4.77 -28.17
CA SER A 248 -22.82 -4.47 -26.76
C SER A 248 -22.54 -5.72 -25.87
N GLY A 249 -22.26 -5.52 -24.57
CA GLY A 249 -22.14 -6.58 -23.53
C GLY A 249 -21.37 -6.14 -22.26
N ALA A 250 -21.54 -6.81 -21.10
CA ALA A 250 -20.79 -6.49 -19.87
C ALA A 250 -19.33 -7.01 -19.87
N TYR A 251 -18.91 -7.70 -20.93
CA TYR A 251 -17.61 -8.33 -21.10
C TYR A 251 -17.03 -7.95 -22.47
N ILE A 252 -16.39 -6.79 -22.53
CA ILE A 252 -15.83 -6.21 -23.76
C ILE A 252 -14.34 -5.97 -23.56
N ILE A 253 -13.55 -6.13 -24.62
CA ILE A 253 -12.16 -5.68 -24.63
C ILE A 253 -12.14 -4.23 -25.12
N ALA A 254 -11.68 -3.30 -24.28
CA ALA A 254 -11.53 -1.91 -24.68
C ALA A 254 -10.50 -1.77 -25.80
N LYS A 255 -10.78 -0.85 -26.71
CA LYS A 255 -9.83 -0.39 -27.72
C LYS A 255 -8.83 0.59 -27.11
N SER A 256 -7.80 0.91 -27.89
CA SER A 256 -6.67 1.74 -27.46
C SER A 256 -7.07 3.17 -27.07
N ASP A 257 -8.09 3.76 -27.67
CA ASP A 257 -8.63 5.09 -27.33
C ASP A 257 -9.26 5.11 -25.93
N THR A 258 -10.15 4.16 -25.64
CA THR A 258 -10.80 3.98 -24.35
C THR A 258 -9.77 3.64 -23.27
N SER A 259 -8.76 2.82 -23.63
CA SER A 259 -7.64 2.50 -22.74
C SER A 259 -6.81 3.75 -22.40
N ALA A 260 -6.56 4.64 -23.35
CA ALA A 260 -5.85 5.90 -23.11
C ALA A 260 -6.64 6.85 -22.20
N LEU A 261 -7.94 7.02 -22.46
CA LEU A 261 -8.85 7.78 -21.59
C LEU A 261 -8.84 7.22 -20.16
N ALA A 262 -8.89 5.90 -20.02
CA ALA A 262 -8.83 5.25 -18.72
C ALA A 262 -7.49 5.45 -18.01
N GLY A 263 -6.37 5.46 -18.75
CA GLY A 263 -5.07 5.78 -18.18
C GLY A 263 -5.04 7.18 -17.55
N HIS A 264 -5.59 8.18 -18.25
CA HIS A 264 -5.74 9.53 -17.69
C HIS A 264 -6.68 9.56 -16.48
N PHE A 265 -7.78 8.80 -16.51
CA PHE A 265 -8.66 8.64 -15.36
C PHE A 265 -7.93 8.11 -14.12
N PHE A 266 -7.13 7.04 -14.25
CA PHE A 266 -6.39 6.46 -13.13
C PHE A 266 -5.33 7.42 -12.60
N LYS A 267 -4.61 8.11 -13.48
CA LYS A 267 -3.64 9.15 -13.09
C LYS A 267 -4.30 10.31 -12.33
N ASP A 268 -5.45 10.78 -12.78
CA ASP A 268 -6.14 11.90 -12.12
C ASP A 268 -6.69 11.57 -10.74
N ILE A 269 -7.04 10.30 -10.47
CA ILE A 269 -7.50 9.86 -9.14
C ILE A 269 -6.42 10.09 -8.07
N GLU A 270 -5.14 10.04 -8.45
CA GLU A 270 -4.01 10.32 -7.55
C GLU A 270 -4.10 11.72 -6.92
N HIS A 271 -4.39 12.74 -7.73
CA HIS A 271 -4.33 14.14 -7.31
C HIS A 271 -5.56 14.62 -6.53
N LEU A 272 -6.62 13.82 -6.45
CA LEU A 272 -7.89 14.20 -5.82
C LEU A 272 -8.03 13.75 -4.35
N ASN A 273 -7.13 12.92 -3.82
CA ASN A 273 -7.45 12.07 -2.67
C ASN A 273 -6.70 12.39 -1.36
N ASN A 274 -7.33 13.19 -0.51
CA ASN A 274 -7.22 13.07 0.95
C ASN A 274 -7.98 11.83 1.47
N GLY A 275 -7.79 10.65 0.85
CA GLY A 275 -8.34 9.37 1.33
C GLY A 275 -9.74 8.95 0.83
N ASP A 276 -10.43 9.73 -0.01
CA ASP A 276 -11.76 9.39 -0.53
C ASP A 276 -11.75 9.01 -2.02
N CYS A 277 -12.04 7.76 -2.34
CA CYS A 277 -12.04 7.25 -3.72
C CYS A 277 -13.23 7.81 -4.55
N PHE A 278 -13.07 8.95 -5.24
CA PHE A 278 -14.11 9.62 -6.03
C PHE A 278 -14.27 9.09 -7.46
N LEU A 279 -14.55 7.79 -7.60
CA LEU A 279 -14.69 7.12 -8.91
C LEU A 279 -15.71 7.80 -9.83
N LYS A 280 -16.89 8.18 -9.32
CA LYS A 280 -17.99 8.76 -10.13
C LYS A 280 -17.66 10.11 -10.77
N LYS A 281 -16.97 11.01 -10.05
CA LYS A 281 -16.65 12.36 -10.56
C LYS A 281 -15.64 12.28 -11.69
N ALA A 282 -14.63 11.40 -11.54
CA ALA A 282 -13.62 11.17 -12.56
C ALA A 282 -14.17 10.41 -13.78
N GLN A 283 -15.05 9.42 -13.59
CA GLN A 283 -15.70 8.70 -14.70
C GLN A 283 -16.47 9.65 -15.62
N LYS A 284 -17.23 10.59 -15.05
CA LYS A 284 -17.99 11.59 -15.82
C LYS A 284 -17.07 12.54 -16.60
N LYS A 285 -15.94 12.95 -16.03
CA LYS A 285 -14.95 13.81 -16.68
C LYS A 285 -14.40 13.17 -17.96
N TYR A 286 -14.15 11.87 -17.93
CA TYR A 286 -13.54 11.11 -19.03
C TYR A 286 -14.54 10.34 -19.90
N LYS A 287 -15.86 10.50 -19.67
CA LYS A 287 -16.93 9.76 -20.36
C LYS A 287 -16.80 8.21 -20.24
N LEU A 288 -16.27 7.72 -19.12
CA LEU A 288 -16.02 6.29 -18.86
C LEU A 288 -17.09 5.66 -17.96
N GLU A 289 -18.37 5.85 -18.30
CA GLU A 289 -19.49 5.27 -17.53
C GLU A 289 -19.50 3.73 -17.57
N SER A 290 -18.98 3.16 -18.66
CA SER A 290 -18.82 1.72 -18.91
C SER A 290 -17.46 1.15 -18.47
N LEU A 291 -16.62 1.89 -17.73
CA LEU A 291 -15.25 1.48 -17.35
C LEU A 291 -15.17 0.01 -16.88
N PHE A 292 -16.11 -0.38 -16.02
CA PHE A 292 -16.14 -1.70 -15.38
C PHE A 292 -16.54 -2.83 -16.33
N PHE A 293 -16.91 -2.55 -17.57
CA PHE A 293 -17.14 -3.56 -18.61
C PHE A 293 -15.83 -3.98 -19.30
N TYR A 294 -14.78 -3.16 -19.21
CA TYR A 294 -13.51 -3.40 -19.89
C TYR A 294 -12.45 -4.02 -18.95
N ASP A 295 -12.45 -5.35 -18.84
CA ASP A 295 -11.57 -6.07 -17.91
C ASP A 295 -10.07 -5.90 -18.24
N ASN A 296 -9.73 -5.70 -19.52
CA ASN A 296 -8.35 -5.44 -19.94
C ASN A 296 -7.82 -4.09 -19.41
N ILE A 297 -8.66 -3.06 -19.33
CA ILE A 297 -8.29 -1.77 -18.75
C ILE A 297 -7.95 -1.94 -17.27
N ILE A 298 -8.80 -2.66 -16.53
CA ILE A 298 -8.57 -2.90 -15.10
C ILE A 298 -7.31 -3.73 -14.88
N SER A 299 -7.04 -4.68 -15.76
CA SER A 299 -5.82 -5.51 -15.73
C SER A 299 -4.56 -4.67 -16.00
N ASP A 300 -4.56 -3.85 -17.05
CA ASP A 300 -3.44 -2.97 -17.39
C ASP A 300 -3.19 -1.91 -16.29
N ALA A 301 -4.25 -1.47 -15.58
CA ALA A 301 -4.16 -0.54 -14.46
C ALA A 301 -3.81 -1.19 -13.10
N MET A 302 -3.79 -2.53 -13.00
CA MET A 302 -3.60 -3.24 -11.74
C MET A 302 -2.29 -2.87 -10.99
N PRO A 303 -1.12 -2.75 -11.65
CA PRO A 303 0.11 -2.32 -10.98
C PRO A 303 -0.06 -0.95 -10.31
N PHE A 304 -0.66 0.00 -11.03
CA PHE A 304 -0.93 1.34 -10.51
C PHE A 304 -1.92 1.32 -9.33
N ILE A 305 -3.00 0.53 -9.42
CA ILE A 305 -3.95 0.35 -8.31
C ILE A 305 -3.22 -0.18 -7.06
N LYS A 306 -2.35 -1.18 -7.21
CA LYS A 306 -1.60 -1.78 -6.09
C LYS A 306 -0.64 -0.78 -5.43
N ASP A 307 0.04 0.04 -6.22
CA ASP A 307 1.07 0.95 -5.71
C ASP A 307 0.48 2.25 -5.12
N THR A 308 -0.65 2.72 -5.66
CA THR A 308 -1.16 4.06 -5.35
C THR A 308 -2.44 4.04 -4.50
N PHE A 309 -3.32 3.05 -4.66
CA PHE A 309 -4.61 3.10 -3.97
C PHE A 309 -4.48 2.61 -2.52
N GLY A 310 -4.91 3.43 -1.56
CA GLY A 310 -5.13 2.97 -0.20
C GLY A 310 -6.24 1.91 -0.12
N LYS A 311 -6.20 1.04 0.90
CA LYS A 311 -7.14 -0.09 1.08
C LYS A 311 -8.61 0.31 0.97
N LYS A 312 -9.00 1.45 1.55
CA LYS A 312 -10.39 1.97 1.45
C LYS A 312 -10.81 2.24 0.01
N CYS A 313 -9.90 2.76 -0.84
CA CYS A 313 -10.18 3.02 -2.25
C CYS A 313 -10.26 1.72 -3.05
N VAL A 314 -9.32 0.80 -2.83
CA VAL A 314 -9.37 -0.53 -3.45
C VAL A 314 -10.68 -1.24 -3.11
N LYS A 315 -11.19 -1.10 -1.87
CA LYS A 315 -12.41 -1.78 -1.43
C LYS A 315 -13.61 -1.25 -2.19
N ARG A 316 -13.74 0.08 -2.24
CA ARG A 316 -14.81 0.75 -2.99
C ARG A 316 -14.72 0.45 -4.49
N PHE A 317 -13.52 0.39 -5.04
CA PHE A 317 -13.28 0.02 -6.43
C PHE A 317 -13.75 -1.41 -6.70
N LEU A 318 -13.32 -2.38 -5.89
CA LEU A 318 -13.73 -3.78 -5.98
C LEU A 318 -15.25 -3.93 -5.84
N GLU A 319 -15.85 -3.31 -4.84
CA GLU A 319 -17.31 -3.31 -4.62
C GLU A 319 -18.05 -2.76 -5.85
N THR A 320 -17.59 -1.63 -6.40
CA THR A 320 -18.19 -1.01 -7.58
C THR A 320 -18.01 -1.89 -8.83
N TYR A 321 -16.84 -2.49 -9.01
CA TYR A 321 -16.51 -3.38 -10.11
C TYR A 321 -17.39 -4.64 -10.10
N LEU A 322 -17.46 -5.32 -8.96
CA LEU A 322 -18.33 -6.48 -8.76
C LEU A 322 -19.80 -6.11 -8.98
N THR A 323 -20.28 -5.02 -8.35
CA THR A 323 -21.67 -4.61 -8.47
C THR A 323 -22.05 -4.32 -9.92
N ASN A 324 -21.21 -3.60 -10.68
CA ASN A 324 -21.49 -3.30 -12.08
C ASN A 324 -21.52 -4.56 -12.95
N LYS A 325 -20.58 -5.50 -12.74
CA LYS A 325 -20.55 -6.77 -13.51
C LYS A 325 -21.78 -7.64 -13.23
N TYR A 326 -22.17 -7.81 -11.98
CA TYR A 326 -23.31 -8.67 -11.61
C TYR A 326 -24.68 -8.00 -11.87
N THR A 327 -24.75 -6.66 -11.90
CA THR A 327 -25.99 -5.93 -12.25
C THR A 327 -26.26 -5.96 -13.76
N ASN A 328 -25.22 -5.97 -14.59
CA ASN A 328 -25.35 -5.76 -16.04
C ASN A 328 -25.24 -7.04 -16.91
N SER A 329 -25.49 -8.22 -16.32
CA SER A 329 -25.65 -9.54 -16.98
C SER A 329 -24.38 -10.40 -17.19
N PRO A 330 -24.55 -11.75 -17.17
CA PRO A 330 -23.47 -12.70 -17.35
C PRO A 330 -23.05 -12.82 -18.84
N PRO A 331 -21.82 -13.29 -19.12
CA PRO A 331 -21.50 -13.75 -20.46
C PRO A 331 -22.31 -15.04 -20.71
N ASN A 332 -23.19 -15.04 -21.71
CA ASN A 332 -23.95 -16.24 -22.07
C ASN A 332 -22.99 -17.31 -22.62
N PRO A 333 -22.86 -18.49 -21.99
CA PRO A 333 -21.99 -19.56 -22.49
C PRO A 333 -22.49 -20.19 -23.81
N LEU A 334 -23.74 -19.93 -24.22
CA LEU A 334 -24.28 -20.31 -25.52
C LEU A 334 -23.96 -19.24 -26.57
N CYS A 335 -22.68 -19.09 -26.91
CA CYS A 335 -22.28 -18.23 -28.03
C CYS A 335 -21.57 -19.06 -29.10
N LEU A 336 -22.25 -19.21 -30.25
CA LEU A 336 -21.83 -20.05 -31.39
C LEU A 336 -20.87 -19.32 -32.36
N SER A 337 -20.26 -18.20 -31.97
CA SER A 337 -19.49 -17.32 -32.88
C SER A 337 -18.15 -16.81 -32.30
N ARG A 338 -17.37 -16.08 -33.11
CA ARG A 338 -16.08 -15.44 -32.79
C ARG A 338 -16.13 -14.51 -31.55
N GLN A 339 -17.30 -13.96 -31.23
CA GLN A 339 -17.56 -13.12 -30.03
C GLN A 339 -17.39 -13.90 -28.71
N CYS A 340 -17.47 -15.23 -28.77
CA CYS A 340 -17.33 -16.12 -27.61
C CYS A 340 -15.90 -16.13 -27.03
N ARG A 341 -14.88 -15.97 -27.88
CA ARG A 341 -13.47 -15.96 -27.44
C ARG A 341 -13.15 -14.70 -26.63
N GLU A 342 -13.57 -13.54 -27.12
CA GLU A 342 -13.36 -12.25 -26.45
C GLU A 342 -14.13 -12.17 -25.14
N ALA A 343 -15.39 -12.64 -25.11
CA ALA A 343 -16.18 -12.73 -23.90
C ALA A 343 -15.54 -13.67 -22.84
N ARG A 344 -15.04 -14.85 -23.24
CA ARG A 344 -14.32 -15.76 -22.33
C ARG A 344 -13.01 -15.16 -21.82
N GLN A 345 -12.28 -14.44 -22.67
CA GLN A 345 -11.05 -13.76 -22.28
C GLN A 345 -11.34 -12.64 -21.27
N ALA A 346 -12.36 -11.81 -21.52
CA ALA A 346 -12.81 -10.79 -20.59
C ALA A 346 -13.27 -11.41 -19.26
N GLN A 347 -14.00 -12.53 -19.29
CA GLN A 347 -14.38 -13.27 -18.07
C GLN A 347 -13.16 -13.77 -17.28
N HIS A 348 -12.14 -14.30 -17.95
CA HIS A 348 -10.90 -14.72 -17.29
C HIS A 348 -10.20 -13.53 -16.62
N LEU A 349 -10.06 -12.42 -17.34
CA LEU A 349 -9.48 -11.18 -16.81
C LEU A 349 -10.30 -10.66 -15.63
N PHE A 350 -11.63 -10.74 -15.66
CA PHE A 350 -12.48 -10.37 -14.55
C PHE A 350 -12.15 -11.20 -13.29
N GLU A 351 -12.05 -12.52 -13.43
CA GLU A 351 -11.71 -13.42 -12.33
C GLU A 351 -10.29 -13.11 -11.78
N GLU A 352 -9.30 -12.91 -12.64
CA GLU A 352 -7.93 -12.53 -12.26
C GLU A 352 -7.86 -11.18 -11.55
N ASN A 353 -8.45 -10.14 -12.16
CA ASN A 353 -8.47 -8.79 -11.59
C ASN A 353 -9.12 -8.78 -10.21
N THR A 354 -10.20 -9.52 -10.05
CA THR A 354 -10.92 -9.64 -8.78
C THR A 354 -10.07 -10.34 -7.72
N GLN A 355 -9.35 -11.41 -8.08
CA GLN A 355 -8.42 -12.07 -7.17
C GLN A 355 -7.27 -11.15 -6.77
N ASP A 356 -6.73 -10.38 -7.72
CA ASP A 356 -5.64 -9.46 -7.45
C ASP A 356 -6.06 -8.29 -6.55
N LEU A 357 -7.26 -7.75 -6.73
CA LEU A 357 -7.84 -6.76 -5.82
C LEU A 357 -8.10 -7.34 -4.43
N LEU A 358 -8.58 -8.59 -4.34
CA LEU A 358 -8.78 -9.28 -3.07
C LEU A 358 -7.45 -9.54 -2.35
N ARG A 359 -6.36 -9.85 -3.08
CA ARG A 359 -5.02 -10.06 -2.50
C ARG A 359 -4.48 -8.83 -1.77
N ILE A 360 -4.88 -7.63 -2.16
CA ILE A 360 -4.52 -6.38 -1.45
C ILE A 360 -5.08 -6.37 -0.02
N PHE A 361 -6.21 -7.05 0.21
CA PHE A 361 -6.81 -7.21 1.53
C PHE A 361 -6.40 -8.50 2.23
N TYR A 362 -6.19 -9.56 1.45
CA TYR A 362 -6.14 -10.92 1.97
C TYR A 362 -4.92 -11.65 1.42
N ASP A 363 -3.99 -12.03 2.30
CA ASP A 363 -2.79 -12.82 1.97
C ASP A 363 -3.11 -14.30 1.65
N ARG A 364 -4.36 -14.62 1.29
CA ARG A 364 -4.84 -15.98 1.01
C ARG A 364 -5.75 -15.99 -0.22
N PRO A 365 -5.65 -17.01 -1.09
CA PRO A 365 -6.54 -17.16 -2.23
C PRO A 365 -7.98 -17.30 -1.74
N PHE A 366 -8.87 -16.45 -2.23
CA PHE A 366 -10.26 -16.38 -1.80
C PHE A 366 -11.18 -16.82 -2.93
N ASN A 367 -11.93 -17.91 -2.78
CA ASN A 367 -12.83 -18.38 -3.84
C ASN A 367 -14.12 -17.53 -3.88
N LEU A 368 -13.99 -16.31 -4.41
CA LEU A 368 -15.09 -15.35 -4.48
C LEU A 368 -16.29 -15.90 -5.28
N LYS A 369 -16.03 -16.65 -6.35
CA LYS A 369 -17.08 -17.24 -7.19
C LYS A 369 -18.00 -18.16 -6.38
N ALA A 370 -17.43 -19.06 -5.58
CA ALA A 370 -18.20 -19.94 -4.71
C ALA A 370 -19.00 -19.15 -3.66
N CYS A 371 -18.40 -18.10 -3.07
CA CYS A 371 -19.09 -17.25 -2.12
C CYS A 371 -20.25 -16.48 -2.75
N ILE A 372 -20.06 -15.92 -3.95
CA ILE A 372 -21.10 -15.19 -4.67
C ILE A 372 -22.26 -16.12 -5.06
N GLN A 373 -21.95 -17.34 -5.53
CA GLN A 373 -22.96 -18.36 -5.80
C GLN A 373 -23.78 -18.69 -4.55
N LYS A 374 -23.12 -18.84 -3.40
CA LYS A 374 -23.78 -19.14 -2.12
C LYS A 374 -24.71 -18.03 -1.64
N ILE A 375 -24.32 -16.76 -1.78
CA ILE A 375 -25.21 -15.64 -1.42
C ILE A 375 -26.33 -15.44 -2.45
N GLY A 376 -26.21 -16.00 -3.66
CA GLY A 376 -27.20 -15.87 -4.72
C GLY A 376 -27.36 -14.44 -5.20
N ALA A 377 -26.25 -13.73 -5.45
CA ALA A 377 -26.27 -12.39 -6.02
C ALA A 377 -26.81 -12.42 -7.46
N ASN A 378 -27.75 -11.53 -7.77
CA ASN A 378 -28.36 -11.34 -9.08
C ASN A 378 -28.50 -9.85 -9.39
N LYS A 379 -29.04 -9.52 -10.57
CA LYS A 379 -29.17 -8.14 -11.04
C LYS A 379 -29.86 -7.20 -10.04
N ASP A 380 -30.88 -7.68 -9.34
CA ASP A 380 -31.72 -6.84 -8.48
C ASP A 380 -31.16 -6.66 -7.07
N ASN A 381 -30.28 -7.58 -6.62
CA ASN A 381 -29.76 -7.59 -5.25
C ASN A 381 -28.22 -7.58 -5.15
N ALA A 382 -27.51 -7.50 -6.28
CA ALA A 382 -26.05 -7.59 -6.37
C ALA A 382 -25.38 -6.63 -5.39
N LYS A 383 -25.77 -5.35 -5.39
CA LYS A 383 -25.17 -4.33 -4.52
C LYS A 383 -25.20 -4.74 -3.04
N ALA A 384 -26.39 -4.97 -2.49
CA ALA A 384 -26.55 -5.27 -1.08
C ALA A 384 -25.86 -6.59 -0.68
N LYS A 385 -25.98 -7.64 -1.51
CA LYS A 385 -25.39 -8.94 -1.20
C LYS A 385 -23.86 -8.95 -1.31
N LEU A 386 -23.29 -8.23 -2.29
CA LEU A 386 -21.85 -8.12 -2.47
C LEU A 386 -21.22 -7.22 -1.40
N GLU A 387 -21.86 -6.11 -1.03
CA GLU A 387 -21.47 -5.30 0.13
C GLU A 387 -21.44 -6.14 1.41
N GLY A 388 -22.48 -6.95 1.64
CA GLY A 388 -22.57 -7.90 2.76
C GLY A 388 -21.46 -8.94 2.73
N LEU A 389 -21.22 -9.57 1.57
CA LEU A 389 -20.16 -10.55 1.41
C LEU A 389 -18.78 -9.96 1.68
N LEU A 390 -18.44 -8.79 1.14
CA LEU A 390 -17.15 -8.16 1.41
C LEU A 390 -16.96 -7.84 2.91
N LYS A 391 -18.04 -7.47 3.61
CA LYS A 391 -18.04 -7.29 5.07
C LYS A 391 -17.85 -8.60 5.82
N ASP A 392 -18.46 -9.69 5.37
CA ASP A 392 -18.29 -11.02 5.96
C ASP A 392 -16.87 -11.54 5.77
N ILE A 393 -16.26 -11.32 4.61
CA ILE A 393 -14.87 -11.69 4.33
C ILE A 393 -13.92 -10.91 5.22
N GLU A 394 -14.11 -9.59 5.34
CA GLU A 394 -13.35 -8.74 6.25
C GLU A 394 -13.45 -9.23 7.71
N SER A 395 -14.66 -9.60 8.14
CA SER A 395 -14.92 -10.14 9.48
C SER A 395 -14.23 -11.51 9.68
N ALA A 396 -14.32 -12.41 8.71
CA ALA A 396 -13.67 -13.71 8.75
C ALA A 396 -12.14 -13.59 8.79
N TYR A 397 -11.57 -12.68 8.00
CA TYR A 397 -10.14 -12.37 8.03
C TYR A 397 -9.73 -11.75 9.37
N ALA A 398 -10.53 -10.83 9.92
CA ALA A 398 -10.33 -10.28 11.26
C ALA A 398 -10.32 -11.38 12.34
N CYS A 399 -11.13 -12.43 12.18
CA CYS A 399 -11.20 -13.55 13.13
C CYS A 399 -10.17 -14.66 12.90
N ALA A 400 -9.51 -14.71 11.73
CA ALA A 400 -8.56 -15.76 11.40
C ALA A 400 -7.32 -15.71 12.32
N PRO A 401 -6.83 -16.87 12.83
CA PRO A 401 -5.62 -16.92 13.63
C PRO A 401 -4.38 -16.60 12.77
N LEU A 402 -3.48 -15.81 13.33
CA LEU A 402 -2.18 -15.49 12.73
C LEU A 402 -1.23 -16.69 12.79
N LYS A 403 -0.71 -17.09 11.63
CA LYS A 403 0.40 -18.04 11.51
C LYS A 403 1.72 -17.36 11.89
N MET A 404 2.75 -18.19 12.13
CA MET A 404 4.08 -17.73 12.48
C MET A 404 4.67 -16.86 11.34
N GLY A 405 5.04 -15.62 11.61
CA GLY A 405 5.58 -14.68 10.62
C GLY A 405 4.55 -13.99 9.72
N GLU A 406 3.28 -14.41 9.74
CA GLU A 406 2.18 -13.76 9.01
C GLU A 406 1.96 -12.35 9.58
N VAL A 407 1.78 -11.38 8.69
CA VAL A 407 1.48 -9.98 9.02
C VAL A 407 0.05 -9.69 8.61
N LYS A 408 -0.70 -9.09 9.51
CA LYS A 408 -2.08 -8.69 9.30
C LYS A 408 -2.24 -7.23 9.66
N VAL A 409 -2.64 -6.41 8.70
CA VAL A 409 -2.96 -5.01 8.97
C VAL A 409 -4.39 -4.93 9.50
N VAL A 410 -4.52 -4.31 10.67
CA VAL A 410 -5.79 -3.95 11.29
C VAL A 410 -6.07 -2.49 10.92
N SER A 411 -7.26 -2.23 10.38
CA SER A 411 -7.70 -0.90 9.96
C SER A 411 -9.05 -0.56 10.59
N PRO A 412 -9.34 0.72 10.83
CA PRO A 412 -10.62 1.15 11.40
C PRO A 412 -11.77 0.95 10.41
N ASN A 413 -12.87 0.37 10.90
CA ASN A 413 -14.13 0.26 10.17
C ASN A 413 -15.01 1.50 10.46
N LYS A 414 -15.88 1.92 9.53
CA LYS A 414 -16.71 3.14 9.67
C LYS A 414 -17.60 3.13 10.93
N ASP A 415 -17.97 1.96 11.40
CA ASP A 415 -18.88 1.77 12.55
C ASP A 415 -18.16 1.35 13.85
N ASP A 416 -16.83 1.33 13.86
CA ASP A 416 -16.02 0.82 14.97
C ASP A 416 -14.91 1.81 15.34
N ILE A 417 -14.64 1.96 16.63
CA ILE A 417 -13.45 2.67 17.14
C ILE A 417 -12.29 1.69 16.95
N GLY A 418 -11.89 1.51 15.70
CA GLY A 418 -10.88 0.56 15.28
C GLY A 418 -9.46 1.10 15.42
N GLY A 419 -8.51 0.19 15.66
CA GLY A 419 -7.10 0.52 15.62
C GLY A 419 -6.55 0.54 14.19
N ASN A 420 -5.40 1.17 14.03
CA ASN A 420 -4.63 1.20 12.79
C ASN A 420 -3.18 0.76 13.06
N TYR A 421 -2.87 -0.50 12.76
CA TYR A 421 -1.58 -1.13 13.04
C TYR A 421 -1.39 -2.41 12.24
N ALA A 422 -0.14 -2.87 12.10
CA ALA A 422 0.18 -4.18 11.54
C ALA A 422 0.52 -5.17 12.67
N LEU A 423 -0.22 -6.27 12.77
CA LEU A 423 -0.02 -7.31 13.77
C LEU A 423 0.75 -8.47 13.17
N LYS A 424 1.84 -8.88 13.82
CA LYS A 424 2.68 -10.00 13.42
C LYS A 424 2.83 -10.99 14.56
N LYS A 425 2.72 -12.28 14.27
CA LYS A 425 3.15 -13.31 15.23
C LYS A 425 4.67 -13.47 15.12
N ILE A 426 5.39 -13.24 16.24
CA ILE A 426 6.87 -13.32 16.31
C ILE A 426 7.38 -14.44 17.22
N GLY A 427 6.51 -15.10 17.99
CA GLY A 427 6.81 -16.37 18.65
C GLY A 427 5.54 -17.13 19.03
N LYS A 428 5.71 -18.30 19.70
CA LYS A 428 4.58 -19.13 20.16
C LYS A 428 3.59 -18.32 21.02
N ASN A 429 4.12 -17.53 21.96
CA ASN A 429 3.38 -16.67 22.89
C ASN A 429 3.79 -15.18 22.76
N LYS A 430 4.18 -14.74 21.55
CA LYS A 430 4.63 -13.35 21.32
C LYS A 430 4.03 -12.77 20.04
N LEU A 431 3.41 -11.61 20.19
CA LEU A 431 2.85 -10.79 19.12
C LEU A 431 3.57 -9.45 19.07
N GLU A 432 3.70 -8.89 17.87
CA GLU A 432 4.24 -7.55 17.63
C GLU A 432 3.16 -6.73 16.91
N ALA A 433 2.72 -5.62 17.51
CA ALA A 433 1.89 -4.62 16.85
C ALA A 433 2.79 -3.47 16.38
N THR A 434 2.83 -3.22 15.07
CA THR A 434 3.60 -2.14 14.45
C THR A 434 2.68 -0.97 14.09
N ILE A 435 3.01 0.23 14.55
CA ILE A 435 2.35 1.49 14.16
C ILE A 435 3.32 2.38 13.39
N ALA A 436 2.83 3.07 12.36
CA ALA A 436 3.59 4.09 11.66
C ALA A 436 3.21 5.48 12.21
N VAL A 437 4.20 6.25 12.67
CA VAL A 437 3.99 7.56 13.27
C VAL A 437 4.85 8.63 12.60
N ASP A 438 4.33 9.86 12.54
CA ASP A 438 5.04 11.04 12.10
C ASP A 438 4.77 12.19 13.09
N PHE A 439 5.80 12.65 13.78
CA PHE A 439 5.71 13.76 14.72
C PHE A 439 5.86 15.08 13.94
N SER A 440 4.74 15.65 13.48
CA SER A 440 4.79 16.85 12.63
C SER A 440 3.70 17.88 12.96
N GLY A 441 4.08 19.15 12.86
CA GLY A 441 3.22 20.30 13.18
C GLY A 441 2.85 20.43 14.66
N GLY A 442 1.97 21.38 14.99
CA GLY A 442 1.64 21.77 16.37
C GLY A 442 2.43 22.99 16.83
N ASN A 443 2.02 23.59 17.95
CA ASN A 443 2.54 24.91 18.36
C ASN A 443 3.97 24.87 18.93
N ALA A 444 4.45 23.69 19.34
CA ALA A 444 5.80 23.52 19.89
C ALA A 444 6.76 22.79 18.92
N TYR A 445 6.32 22.56 17.68
CA TYR A 445 7.07 21.76 16.71
C TYR A 445 8.42 22.37 16.31
N ASN A 446 9.44 21.52 16.29
CA ASN A 446 10.67 21.72 15.54
C ASN A 446 11.29 20.34 15.19
N PRO A 447 12.19 20.26 14.19
CA PRO A 447 12.73 18.97 13.73
C PRO A 447 13.51 18.17 14.79
N ALA A 448 14.27 18.83 15.66
CA ALA A 448 15.02 18.15 16.71
C ALA A 448 14.09 17.50 17.74
N LEU A 449 13.08 18.26 18.19
CA LEU A 449 12.07 17.76 19.13
C LEU A 449 11.22 16.62 18.53
N SER A 450 10.96 16.65 17.22
CA SER A 450 10.31 15.54 16.53
C SER A 450 11.10 14.24 16.65
N LEU A 451 12.41 14.28 16.44
CA LEU A 451 13.29 13.11 16.58
C LEU A 451 13.34 12.63 18.03
N ASP A 452 13.51 13.56 18.98
CA ASP A 452 13.52 13.24 20.42
C ASP A 452 12.22 12.57 20.87
N LEU A 453 11.06 13.06 20.41
CA LEU A 453 9.77 12.45 20.74
C LEU A 453 9.56 11.10 20.07
N PHE A 454 10.06 10.90 18.85
CA PHE A 454 10.05 9.60 18.20
C PHE A 454 10.88 8.58 19.01
N ASP A 455 12.12 8.92 19.34
CA ASP A 455 13.01 8.04 20.11
C ASP A 455 12.49 7.79 21.53
N LYS A 456 11.95 8.82 22.19
CA LYS A 456 11.29 8.68 23.50
C LYS A 456 10.10 7.74 23.42
N THR A 457 9.24 7.89 22.40
CA THR A 457 8.06 7.02 22.22
C THR A 457 8.48 5.57 21.97
N LYS A 458 9.50 5.36 21.13
CA LYS A 458 10.04 4.03 20.82
C LYS A 458 10.59 3.36 22.07
N SER A 459 11.50 4.05 22.76
CA SER A 459 12.12 3.58 24.00
C SER A 459 11.07 3.26 25.06
N CYS A 460 10.05 4.11 25.20
CA CYS A 460 8.93 3.87 26.11
C CYS A 460 8.20 2.54 25.86
N LEU A 461 7.81 2.30 24.61
CA LEU A 461 7.04 1.10 24.26
C LEU A 461 7.88 -0.18 24.34
N GLU A 462 9.17 -0.10 24.02
CA GLU A 462 10.12 -1.21 24.20
C GLU A 462 10.23 -1.60 25.68
N GLN A 463 10.38 -0.61 26.57
CA GLN A 463 10.50 -0.85 28.01
C GLN A 463 9.19 -1.35 28.65
N VAL A 464 8.03 -0.94 28.12
CA VAL A 464 6.71 -1.32 28.64
C VAL A 464 6.21 -2.67 28.08
N GLY A 465 6.71 -3.11 26.93
CA GLY A 465 6.31 -4.36 26.26
C GLY A 465 6.28 -5.62 27.16
N PRO A 466 7.18 -5.81 28.14
CA PRO A 466 7.10 -6.91 29.11
C PRO A 466 5.83 -6.95 29.97
N TYR A 467 5.05 -5.87 30.03
CA TYR A 467 3.87 -5.72 30.89
C TYR A 467 2.53 -5.78 30.15
N LEU A 468 2.56 -5.83 28.82
CA LEU A 468 1.39 -6.01 27.95
C LEU A 468 1.16 -7.50 27.71
N LYS A 469 0.35 -8.15 28.58
CA LYS A 469 0.16 -9.60 28.57
C LYS A 469 -1.32 -9.98 28.54
N SER A 470 -1.60 -11.12 27.93
CA SER A 470 -2.89 -11.79 28.08
C SER A 470 -2.97 -12.53 29.43
N PRO A 471 -4.17 -12.97 29.85
CA PRO A 471 -4.32 -13.85 31.02
C PRO A 471 -3.58 -15.19 30.89
N SER A 472 -3.37 -15.67 29.66
CA SER A 472 -2.61 -16.90 29.38
C SER A 472 -1.09 -16.69 29.31
N GLY A 473 -0.62 -15.45 29.51
CA GLY A 473 0.79 -15.09 29.47
C GLY A 473 1.36 -14.82 28.07
N GLU A 474 0.50 -14.71 27.05
CA GLU A 474 0.90 -14.22 25.73
C GLU A 474 1.34 -12.76 25.83
N GLN A 475 2.46 -12.39 25.22
CA GLN A 475 3.05 -11.06 25.32
C GLN A 475 2.83 -10.27 24.02
N LEU A 476 2.53 -8.98 24.16
CA LEU A 476 2.45 -8.01 23.07
C LEU A 476 3.64 -7.05 23.15
N SER A 477 4.44 -6.96 22.09
CA SER A 477 5.36 -5.83 21.87
C SER A 477 4.70 -4.82 20.94
N VAL A 478 4.97 -3.53 21.18
CA VAL A 478 4.53 -2.46 20.28
C VAL A 478 5.78 -1.86 19.63
N LYS A 479 5.87 -2.01 18.31
CA LYS A 479 6.92 -1.42 17.48
C LYS A 479 6.40 -0.14 16.86
N ILE A 480 7.20 0.91 16.87
CA ILE A 480 6.92 2.11 16.09
C ILE A 480 7.91 2.20 14.93
N ILE A 481 7.42 2.67 13.79
CA ILE A 481 8.21 2.96 12.60
C ILE A 481 7.91 4.38 12.13
N ASP A 482 8.89 5.02 11.50
CA ASP A 482 8.69 6.34 10.92
C ASP A 482 8.01 6.28 9.53
N LYS A 483 7.79 7.47 8.94
CA LYS A 483 7.22 7.61 7.59
C LYS A 483 8.07 6.92 6.52
N TYR A 484 9.39 6.99 6.59
CA TYR A 484 10.30 6.44 5.57
C TYR A 484 10.34 4.92 5.64
N GLU A 485 10.45 4.35 6.84
CA GLU A 485 10.37 2.91 7.10
C GLU A 485 9.02 2.34 6.64
N SER A 486 7.91 3.05 6.90
CA SER A 486 6.58 2.64 6.44
C SER A 486 6.48 2.56 4.91
N LEU A 487 7.07 3.52 4.19
CA LEU A 487 7.09 3.54 2.73
C LEU A 487 7.89 2.39 2.10
N GLN A 488 8.82 1.76 2.84
CA GLN A 488 9.55 0.58 2.38
C GLN A 488 8.76 -0.73 2.53
N LEU A 489 7.66 -0.74 3.28
CA LEU A 489 6.83 -1.93 3.46
C LEU A 489 5.91 -2.13 2.24
N PRO A 490 5.64 -3.38 1.83
CA PRO A 490 4.58 -3.68 0.86
C PRO A 490 3.21 -3.16 1.33
N VAL A 491 2.39 -2.65 0.41
CA VAL A 491 1.11 -1.97 0.69
C VAL A 491 0.16 -2.85 1.52
N GLU A 492 0.16 -4.17 1.28
CA GLU A 492 -0.67 -5.12 2.00
C GLU A 492 -0.26 -5.27 3.48
N LYS A 493 1.02 -5.00 3.81
CA LYS A 493 1.60 -5.09 5.17
C LYS A 493 1.77 -3.72 5.86
N ARG A 494 1.53 -2.64 5.15
CA ARG A 494 1.76 -1.26 5.60
C ARG A 494 0.58 -0.76 6.46
N PRO A 495 0.78 -0.36 7.73
CA PRO A 495 -0.24 0.37 8.49
C PRO A 495 -0.35 1.82 8.00
N ASP A 496 -1.51 2.47 8.16
CA ASP A 496 -1.65 3.87 7.73
C ASP A 496 -0.79 4.77 8.65
N LEU A 497 -0.19 5.83 8.09
CA LEU A 497 0.64 6.77 8.84
C LEU A 497 -0.21 7.62 9.80
N GLN A 498 0.18 7.69 11.08
CA GLN A 498 -0.45 8.55 12.07
C GLN A 498 0.38 9.80 12.32
N THR A 499 -0.17 10.96 11.96
CA THR A 499 0.45 12.25 12.27
C THR A 499 0.11 12.69 13.68
N ILE A 500 1.14 12.93 14.51
CA ILE A 500 1.02 13.37 15.90
C ILE A 500 1.61 14.77 16.01
N LYS A 501 0.79 15.75 16.41
CA LYS A 501 1.23 17.13 16.62
C LYS A 501 2.05 17.26 17.90
N ILE A 502 2.99 18.22 17.92
CA ILE A 502 3.78 18.56 19.10
C ILE A 502 3.27 19.86 19.71
N GLU A 503 2.80 19.80 20.94
CA GLU A 503 2.15 20.88 21.66
C GLU A 503 2.98 21.31 22.90
N PRO A 504 2.70 22.49 23.49
CA PRO A 504 3.35 22.96 24.72
C PRO A 504 3.11 22.04 25.93
N SER A 505 3.89 22.24 27.00
CA SER A 505 3.91 21.37 28.19
C SER A 505 2.58 21.30 28.97
N ASP A 506 1.78 22.36 28.92
CA ASP A 506 0.47 22.45 29.59
C ASP A 506 -0.65 21.79 28.79
N TYR A 507 -0.35 21.30 27.58
CA TYR A 507 -1.33 20.65 26.72
C TYR A 507 -1.75 19.27 27.24
N ARG A 508 -3.07 19.03 27.37
CA ARG A 508 -3.60 17.69 27.64
C ARG A 508 -3.42 16.81 26.40
N SER A 509 -2.41 15.95 26.46
CA SER A 509 -2.06 14.99 25.40
C SER A 509 -3.25 14.12 24.97
N LYS A 510 -3.22 13.70 23.70
CA LYS A 510 -4.18 12.80 23.04
C LYS A 510 -3.47 12.04 21.91
N SER A 511 -4.06 10.97 21.39
CA SER A 511 -3.46 10.10 20.37
C SER A 511 -2.99 10.79 19.08
N ALA A 512 -3.50 11.99 18.78
CA ALA A 512 -3.11 12.81 17.63
C ALA A 512 -2.28 14.07 17.99
N ALA A 513 -1.98 14.31 19.27
CA ALA A 513 -1.18 15.46 19.71
C ALA A 513 -0.56 15.25 21.09
N TYR A 514 0.76 15.37 21.21
CA TYR A 514 1.50 15.15 22.44
C TYR A 514 2.05 16.48 22.98
N ALA A 515 1.99 16.66 24.29
CA ALA A 515 2.80 17.68 24.95
C ALA A 515 4.29 17.36 24.76
N LYS A 516 5.12 18.38 24.60
CA LYS A 516 6.57 18.21 24.36
C LYS A 516 7.31 17.46 25.47
N ASP A 517 6.76 17.43 26.68
CA ASP A 517 7.29 16.76 27.86
C ASP A 517 6.45 15.54 28.30
N ILE A 518 5.56 15.04 27.44
CA ILE A 518 4.70 13.88 27.69
C ILE A 518 5.47 12.71 28.33
N ASN A 519 4.91 12.12 29.39
CA ASN A 519 5.53 10.99 30.10
C ASN A 519 5.18 9.63 29.46
N CYS A 520 5.88 8.59 29.90
CA CYS A 520 5.80 7.26 29.28
C CYS A 520 4.44 6.58 29.49
N GLU A 521 3.83 6.85 30.64
CA GLU A 521 2.51 6.36 31.02
C GLU A 521 1.45 6.90 30.05
N THR A 522 1.51 8.20 29.78
CA THR A 522 0.61 8.86 28.83
C THR A 522 0.94 8.43 27.40
N ILE A 523 2.21 8.36 26.99
CA ILE A 523 2.60 7.81 25.68
C ILE A 523 1.99 6.42 25.46
N THR A 524 2.11 5.53 26.44
CA THR A 524 1.56 4.17 26.36
C THR A 524 0.04 4.20 26.22
N HIS A 525 -0.64 5.01 27.04
CA HIS A 525 -2.09 5.20 26.95
C HIS A 525 -2.54 5.67 25.55
N GLU A 526 -1.88 6.71 25.02
CA GLU A 526 -2.22 7.28 23.72
C GLU A 526 -1.93 6.33 22.55
N VAL A 527 -0.84 5.57 22.62
CA VAL A 527 -0.51 4.54 21.63
C VAL A 527 -1.54 3.41 21.65
N LEU A 528 -2.04 3.02 22.82
CA LEU A 528 -3.08 2.00 22.92
C LEU A 528 -4.42 2.45 22.32
N HIS A 529 -4.71 3.76 22.26
CA HIS A 529 -5.80 4.27 21.42
C HIS A 529 -5.56 4.03 19.93
N ILE A 530 -4.33 4.20 19.44
CA ILE A 530 -3.97 3.89 18.04
C ILE A 530 -4.18 2.39 17.76
N LEU A 531 -3.98 1.52 18.77
CA LEU A 531 -4.27 0.08 18.68
C LEU A 531 -5.77 -0.26 18.84
N GLY A 532 -6.65 0.73 18.97
CA GLY A 532 -8.11 0.54 18.96
C GLY A 532 -8.73 0.33 20.33
N LEU A 533 -8.04 0.73 21.41
CA LEU A 533 -8.63 0.82 22.75
C LEU A 533 -9.27 2.19 22.97
N HIS A 534 -10.19 2.27 23.93
CA HIS A 534 -10.88 3.50 24.29
C HIS A 534 -10.66 3.84 25.76
N ASP A 535 -10.88 5.10 26.11
CA ASP A 535 -10.83 5.54 27.50
C ASP A 535 -11.91 4.83 28.33
N GLU A 536 -11.60 4.51 29.57
CA GLU A 536 -12.51 3.78 30.48
C GLU A 536 -12.82 4.58 31.75
N TYR A 537 -12.63 5.90 31.71
CA TYR A 537 -12.86 6.84 32.79
C TYR A 537 -13.83 7.95 32.39
N LYS A 538 -14.47 8.58 33.39
CA LYS A 538 -15.40 9.70 33.19
C LYS A 538 -14.65 10.93 32.71
N GLU A 539 -15.13 11.56 31.64
CA GLU A 539 -14.60 12.84 31.18
C GLU A 539 -15.14 13.96 32.08
N ASN A 540 -14.24 14.75 32.67
CA ASN A 540 -14.56 15.75 33.70
C ASN A 540 -14.22 17.19 33.28
N SER A 541 -13.62 17.40 32.09
CA SER A 541 -13.10 18.70 31.67
C SER A 541 -13.70 19.23 30.36
N LYS A 542 -14.20 18.34 29.50
CA LYS A 542 -14.77 18.73 28.20
C LYS A 542 -16.28 18.84 28.30
N ILE A 543 -16.82 19.98 27.89
CA ILE A 543 -18.26 20.25 27.88
C ILE A 543 -18.82 20.27 26.44
N ILE A 544 -20.10 19.96 26.32
CA ILE A 544 -20.97 20.13 25.14
C ILE A 544 -22.29 20.75 25.57
N TYR A 545 -22.97 21.38 24.62
CA TYR A 545 -24.34 21.84 24.81
C TYR A 545 -25.29 20.91 24.07
N ILE A 546 -26.29 20.40 24.78
CA ILE A 546 -27.34 19.54 24.24
C ILE A 546 -28.63 20.34 24.11
N ASN A 547 -29.33 20.14 23.00
CA ASN A 547 -30.65 20.71 22.81
C ASN A 547 -31.67 19.97 23.70
N THR A 548 -32.35 20.68 24.59
CA THR A 548 -33.25 20.07 25.60
C THR A 548 -34.50 19.44 24.99
N LYS A 549 -34.89 19.81 23.77
CA LYS A 549 -36.04 19.22 23.05
C LYS A 549 -35.66 17.99 22.22
N THR A 550 -34.48 17.99 21.60
CA THR A 550 -34.09 16.94 20.66
C THR A 550 -33.08 15.94 21.21
N GLY A 551 -32.45 16.24 22.36
CA GLY A 551 -31.40 15.40 22.95
C GLY A 551 -30.08 15.37 22.17
N LYS A 552 -29.94 16.17 21.09
CA LYS A 552 -28.76 16.21 20.23
C LYS A 552 -27.81 17.34 20.59
N ALA A 553 -26.51 17.13 20.34
CA ALA A 553 -25.50 18.17 20.49
C ALA A 553 -25.75 19.37 19.57
N ILE A 554 -25.55 20.57 20.12
CA ILE A 554 -25.66 21.85 19.44
C ILE A 554 -24.30 22.18 18.82
N ASN A 555 -24.27 22.34 17.50
CA ASN A 555 -23.06 22.74 16.77
C ASN A 555 -22.66 24.20 17.03
N SER A 556 -21.38 24.52 16.86
CA SER A 556 -20.78 25.85 17.06
C SER A 556 -21.41 26.98 16.23
N ASN A 557 -22.08 26.64 15.12
CA ASN A 557 -22.66 27.61 14.20
C ASN A 557 -24.06 28.10 14.63
N HIS A 558 -24.64 27.52 15.67
CA HIS A 558 -25.90 28.00 16.23
C HIS A 558 -25.65 29.16 17.20
N ASN A 559 -26.60 30.11 17.27
CA ASN A 559 -26.58 31.16 18.29
C ASN A 559 -26.85 30.52 19.67
N LEU A 560 -25.78 30.02 20.29
CA LEU A 560 -25.83 29.33 21.57
C LEU A 560 -26.43 30.21 22.67
N GLN A 561 -26.21 31.52 22.60
CA GLN A 561 -26.73 32.45 23.60
C GLN A 561 -28.26 32.57 23.53
N ASP A 562 -28.84 32.67 22.33
CA ASP A 562 -30.30 32.62 22.14
C ASP A 562 -30.89 31.30 22.67
N LEU A 563 -30.27 30.17 22.32
CA LEU A 563 -30.73 28.86 22.77
C LEU A 563 -30.65 28.69 24.29
N LYS A 564 -29.61 29.22 24.94
CA LYS A 564 -29.50 29.28 26.41
C LYS A 564 -30.61 30.14 27.01
N ASN A 565 -30.82 31.35 26.50
CA ASN A 565 -31.85 32.28 26.98
C ASN A 565 -33.26 31.68 26.89
N ARG A 566 -33.51 30.83 25.90
CA ARG A 566 -34.79 30.13 25.68
C ARG A 566 -34.92 28.81 26.44
N GLY A 567 -33.94 28.43 27.26
CA GLY A 567 -33.92 27.14 27.97
C GLY A 567 -33.79 25.92 27.04
N LEU A 568 -33.34 26.13 25.80
CA LEU A 568 -33.21 25.09 24.77
C LEU A 568 -31.81 24.49 24.70
N ALA A 569 -30.84 25.01 25.44
CA ALA A 569 -29.47 24.49 25.52
C ALA A 569 -29.08 24.21 26.98
N LYS A 570 -28.66 22.98 27.25
CA LYS A 570 -28.13 22.57 28.56
C LYS A 570 -26.69 22.09 28.43
N GLU A 571 -25.86 22.49 29.38
CA GLU A 571 -24.47 22.06 29.45
C GLU A 571 -24.36 20.64 29.99
N HIS A 572 -23.52 19.82 29.34
CA HIS A 572 -23.19 18.47 29.75
C HIS A 572 -21.70 18.21 29.54
N LEU A 573 -21.11 17.36 30.38
CA LEU A 573 -19.79 16.80 30.11
C LEU A 573 -19.86 15.90 28.87
N ARG A 574 -18.79 15.84 28.08
CA ARG A 574 -18.70 14.99 26.89
C ARG A 574 -18.60 13.52 27.26
N TYR A 575 -18.92 12.65 26.31
CA TYR A 575 -18.59 11.21 26.36
C TYR A 575 -19.21 10.42 27.52
N GLN A 576 -20.34 10.88 28.06
CA GLN A 576 -20.92 10.26 29.26
C GLN A 576 -21.57 8.88 29.01
N CYS A 577 -21.77 8.47 27.74
CA CYS A 577 -22.20 7.11 27.41
C CYS A 577 -21.06 6.08 27.43
N ARG A 578 -19.81 6.50 27.65
CA ARG A 578 -18.65 5.62 27.74
C ARG A 578 -18.83 4.57 28.84
N ALA A 579 -18.38 3.35 28.57
CA ALA A 579 -18.31 2.30 29.60
C ALA A 579 -17.14 2.62 30.56
N ILE A 580 -17.41 2.57 31.85
CA ILE A 580 -16.44 2.94 32.89
C ILE A 580 -15.94 1.68 33.58
N ALA A 581 -14.63 1.54 33.70
CA ALA A 581 -14.03 0.46 34.48
C ALA A 581 -13.89 0.88 35.94
N ASP A 582 -14.22 -0.02 36.85
CA ASP A 582 -13.95 0.11 38.29
C ASP A 582 -12.54 -0.39 38.64
N ARG A 583 -12.02 -1.38 37.90
CA ARG A 583 -10.67 -1.94 38.05
C ARG A 583 -9.63 -1.12 37.27
N PRO A 584 -8.54 -0.67 37.92
CA PRO A 584 -7.46 0.05 37.25
C PRO A 584 -6.85 -0.75 36.10
N SER A 585 -6.65 -0.04 35.00
CA SER A 585 -5.95 -0.46 33.77
C SER A 585 -5.24 0.76 33.19
N ILE A 586 -4.41 0.53 32.19
CA ILE A 586 -3.83 1.64 31.42
C ILE A 586 -4.91 2.54 30.79
N MET A 587 -6.10 2.02 30.48
CA MET A 587 -7.17 2.78 29.82
C MET A 587 -8.11 3.50 30.80
N SER A 588 -8.15 3.11 32.08
CA SER A 588 -9.00 3.73 33.10
C SER A 588 -8.23 4.66 34.04
N ARG A 589 -7.01 4.27 34.45
CA ARG A 589 -6.17 4.98 35.43
C ARG A 589 -4.68 4.71 35.18
N HIS A 590 -4.14 5.28 34.10
CA HIS A 590 -2.79 4.92 33.63
C HIS A 590 -1.68 5.13 34.66
N TRP A 591 -1.69 6.23 35.42
CA TRP A 591 -0.65 6.49 36.45
C TRP A 591 -0.68 5.46 37.58
N GLU A 592 -1.87 5.20 38.15
CA GLU A 592 -2.06 4.19 39.20
C GLU A 592 -1.64 2.81 38.70
N MET A 593 -2.02 2.46 37.48
CA MET A 593 -1.73 1.15 36.91
C MET A 593 -0.23 0.93 36.64
N PHE A 594 0.48 1.96 36.21
CA PHE A 594 1.93 1.91 36.01
C PHE A 594 2.67 1.70 37.33
N ASP A 595 2.32 2.46 38.36
CA ASP A 595 2.91 2.34 39.70
C ASP A 595 2.64 0.95 40.31
N GLU A 596 1.48 0.36 40.04
CA GLU A 596 1.16 -1.00 40.50
C GLU A 596 1.94 -2.09 39.77
N THR A 597 2.23 -1.92 38.48
CA THR A 597 2.59 -3.03 37.59
C THR A 597 4.04 -3.01 37.11
N VAL A 598 4.62 -1.81 36.97
CA VAL A 598 5.89 -1.61 36.26
C VAL A 598 6.99 -1.24 37.26
N GLY A 599 8.10 -1.98 37.23
CA GLY A 599 9.28 -1.64 38.03
C GLY A 599 10.08 -0.52 37.38
N ARG A 600 10.66 0.38 38.17
CA ARG A 600 11.47 1.51 37.65
C ARG A 600 12.86 1.51 38.28
N LYS A 601 13.89 1.79 37.49
CA LYS A 601 15.20 2.23 37.97
C LYS A 601 15.27 3.74 37.83
N HIS A 602 15.43 4.43 38.94
CA HIS A 602 15.66 5.87 38.97
C HIS A 602 17.16 6.12 39.14
N THR A 603 17.71 6.98 38.31
CA THR A 603 19.06 7.54 38.47
C THR A 603 18.90 9.00 38.89
N CYS A 604 19.46 9.37 40.03
CA CYS A 604 19.22 10.65 40.69
C CYS A 604 20.56 11.35 40.96
N ARG A 605 20.57 12.68 40.77
CA ARG A 605 21.70 13.54 41.11
C ARG A 605 21.38 14.37 42.34
N CYS A 606 22.22 14.31 43.36
CA CYS A 606 22.10 15.15 44.53
C CYS A 606 22.37 16.61 44.18
N ASN A 607 21.45 17.50 44.59
CA ASN A 607 21.63 18.95 44.50
C ASN A 607 21.64 19.63 45.88
N GLY A 608 21.09 19.00 46.93
CA GLY A 608 21.13 19.47 48.31
C GLY A 608 22.31 18.92 49.14
N PRO A 609 22.73 19.62 50.22
CA PRO A 609 23.81 19.17 51.10
C PRO A 609 23.46 17.87 51.84
N GLN A 610 22.22 17.69 52.29
CA GLN A 610 21.79 16.47 53.00
C GLN A 610 21.89 15.22 52.12
N CYS A 611 21.49 15.31 50.84
CA CYS A 611 21.61 14.19 49.88
C CYS A 611 23.07 13.79 49.66
N LYS A 612 23.98 14.76 49.54
CA LYS A 612 25.42 14.51 49.40
C LYS A 612 26.00 13.89 50.67
N GLN A 613 25.50 14.26 51.84
CA GLN A 613 25.90 13.67 53.11
C GLN A 613 25.44 12.20 53.21
N ILE A 614 24.18 11.91 52.89
CA ILE A 614 23.64 10.54 52.83
C ILE A 614 24.46 9.64 51.89
N LEU A 615 24.86 10.15 50.72
CA LEU A 615 25.73 9.43 49.78
C LEU A 615 27.08 9.07 50.41
N LYS A 616 27.67 9.98 51.19
CA LYS A 616 28.96 9.76 51.88
C LYS A 616 28.83 8.81 53.06
N ASP A 617 27.72 8.88 53.79
CA ASP A 617 27.47 8.10 55.01
C ASP A 617 27.17 6.62 54.71
N GLY A 618 27.01 6.26 53.43
CA GLY A 618 27.07 4.88 52.98
C GLY A 618 25.73 4.33 52.50
N LYS A 619 25.72 3.01 52.29
CA LYS A 619 24.61 2.33 51.60
C LYS A 619 23.33 2.32 52.42
N ARG A 620 23.43 2.14 53.74
CA ARG A 620 22.26 1.99 54.62
C ARG A 620 21.43 3.28 54.75
N PRO A 621 22.04 4.46 55.00
CA PRO A 621 21.31 5.74 54.91
C PRO A 621 20.64 5.95 53.55
N LEU A 622 21.34 5.61 52.46
CA LEU A 622 20.80 5.74 51.11
C LEU A 622 19.62 4.80 50.84
N GLU A 623 19.66 3.58 51.37
CA GLU A 623 18.53 2.64 51.31
C GLU A 623 17.29 3.21 51.98
N LEU A 624 17.43 3.77 53.18
CA LEU A 624 16.35 4.40 53.91
C LEU A 624 15.85 5.68 53.21
N TYR A 625 16.76 6.50 52.68
CA TYR A 625 16.44 7.76 52.00
C TYR A 625 15.65 7.57 50.69
N THR A 626 15.81 6.40 50.05
CA THR A 626 15.07 5.99 48.85
C THR A 626 13.79 5.21 49.17
N GLU A 627 13.51 4.97 50.46
CA GLU A 627 12.24 4.40 50.90
C GLU A 627 11.20 5.50 51.03
N GLY A 628 9.99 5.20 50.58
CA GLY A 628 8.87 6.09 50.81
C GLY A 628 8.48 6.02 52.28
N LEU A 629 8.18 7.18 52.88
CA LEU A 629 7.46 7.25 54.14
C LEU A 629 6.33 6.24 54.09
N TRP A 630 6.27 5.34 55.07
CA TRP A 630 5.18 4.40 55.16
C TRP A 630 3.86 5.17 55.25
N SER A 631 3.16 5.20 54.11
CA SER A 631 2.38 6.33 53.58
C SER A 631 1.22 6.84 54.46
N SER A 632 1.59 7.47 55.56
CA SER A 632 0.78 7.92 56.69
C SER A 632 0.71 6.88 57.82
N LEU A 633 1.55 7.07 58.83
CA LEU A 633 1.31 6.66 60.23
C LEU A 633 -0.18 6.79 60.61
N ASN A 634 -0.87 7.82 60.09
CA ASN A 634 -2.30 8.06 60.29
C ASN A 634 -3.26 7.09 59.56
N LYS A 635 -2.93 6.58 58.38
CA LYS A 635 -3.83 5.70 57.60
C LYS A 635 -3.94 4.28 58.17
N ARG A 636 -3.02 3.91 59.05
CA ARG A 636 -2.97 2.60 59.69
C ARG A 636 -3.34 2.64 61.17
N LYS A 637 -3.76 3.81 61.69
CA LYS A 637 -4.26 3.96 63.07
C LYS A 637 -5.45 3.06 63.39
N SER A 638 -6.18 2.59 62.37
CA SER A 638 -7.27 1.63 62.56
C SER A 638 -6.78 0.25 63.01
N ILE A 639 -5.54 -0.13 62.66
CA ILE A 639 -5.00 -1.48 62.92
C ILE A 639 -3.69 -1.47 63.72
N CYS A 640 -2.94 -0.36 63.74
CA CYS A 640 -1.66 -0.22 64.42
C CYS A 640 -1.54 1.09 65.19
N ASP A 641 -1.12 0.99 66.45
CA ASP A 641 -0.61 2.10 67.26
C ASP A 641 0.91 2.22 67.06
N TYR A 642 1.51 3.40 67.32
CA TYR A 642 2.96 3.58 67.20
C TYR A 642 3.55 4.51 68.27
N THR A 643 4.83 4.29 68.57
CA THR A 643 5.63 5.10 69.51
C THR A 643 6.95 5.48 68.86
N LEU A 644 7.34 6.76 68.94
CA LEU A 644 8.68 7.22 68.52
C LEU A 644 9.71 6.79 69.57
N LEU A 645 10.73 6.04 69.16
CA LEU A 645 11.80 5.57 70.04
C LEU A 645 13.04 6.45 69.98
N ARG A 646 13.41 6.92 68.77
CA ARG A 646 14.64 7.70 68.56
C ARG A 646 14.55 8.56 67.31
N THR A 647 15.21 9.72 67.34
CA THR A 647 15.44 10.61 66.19
C THR A 647 16.95 10.74 65.96
N TYR A 648 17.35 10.80 64.69
CA TYR A 648 18.70 11.07 64.21
C TYR A 648 18.66 12.32 63.34
N GLU A 649 19.54 13.27 63.64
CA GLU A 649 19.77 14.47 62.84
C GLU A 649 20.77 14.19 61.70
N ASP A 650 20.92 15.14 60.77
CA ASP A 650 21.67 14.94 59.52
C ASP A 650 23.17 14.64 59.71
N TYR A 651 23.78 15.18 60.76
CA TYR A 651 25.16 14.87 61.15
C TYR A 651 25.34 13.50 61.82
N GLU A 652 24.26 12.79 62.14
CA GLU A 652 24.28 11.44 62.74
C GLU A 652 23.90 10.33 61.76
N PHE A 653 23.67 10.63 60.47
CA PHE A 653 23.20 9.63 59.52
C PHE A 653 24.18 8.47 59.30
N ASN A 654 25.47 8.66 59.50
CA ASN A 654 26.45 7.57 59.53
C ASN A 654 26.14 6.50 60.61
N ARG A 655 25.47 6.86 61.71
CA ARG A 655 25.04 5.92 62.77
C ARG A 655 23.81 5.09 62.36
N LEU A 656 23.20 5.36 61.21
CA LEU A 656 22.06 4.60 60.71
C LEU A 656 22.47 3.24 60.14
N GLU A 657 23.77 2.94 59.97
CA GLU A 657 24.23 1.60 59.59
C GLU A 657 23.67 0.51 60.53
N ASP A 658 23.57 0.82 61.82
CA ASP A 658 23.04 -0.09 62.84
C ASP A 658 21.50 -0.04 62.98
N SER A 659 20.83 0.86 62.25
CA SER A 659 19.38 1.05 62.36
C SER A 659 18.62 -0.08 61.64
N PRO A 660 17.62 -0.71 62.28
CA PRO A 660 16.86 -1.78 61.66
C PRO A 660 15.99 -1.24 60.53
N LYS A 661 15.94 -1.97 59.41
CA LYS A 661 14.96 -1.70 58.35
C LYS A 661 13.59 -2.11 58.85
N PHE A 662 13.47 -3.37 59.23
CA PHE A 662 12.38 -3.88 60.03
C PHE A 662 12.99 -4.79 61.09
N LYS A 663 12.56 -4.63 62.33
CA LYS A 663 12.89 -5.55 63.42
C LYS A 663 11.58 -6.03 64.02
N VAL A 664 11.21 -7.28 63.72
CA VAL A 664 10.08 -7.93 64.37
C VAL A 664 10.43 -8.14 65.84
N ILE A 665 9.62 -7.58 66.73
CA ILE A 665 9.73 -7.77 68.17
C ILE A 665 8.84 -8.95 68.59
N ARG A 666 7.63 -9.03 68.02
CA ARG A 666 6.64 -10.09 68.31
C ARG A 666 5.71 -10.29 67.12
N ASP A 667 5.41 -11.54 66.78
CA ASP A 667 4.53 -11.90 65.66
C ASP A 667 3.72 -13.15 66.05
N ASN A 668 2.42 -12.99 66.32
CA ASN A 668 1.52 -14.09 66.67
C ASN A 668 0.10 -13.80 66.16
N ASP A 669 -0.85 -14.69 66.43
CA ASP A 669 -2.22 -14.57 65.91
C ASP A 669 -2.97 -13.34 66.44
N LYS A 670 -2.56 -12.80 67.59
CA LYS A 670 -3.23 -11.67 68.27
C LYS A 670 -2.60 -10.32 67.96
N GLU A 671 -1.31 -10.28 67.64
CA GLU A 671 -0.59 -9.03 67.43
C GLU A 671 0.70 -9.17 66.61
N LEU A 672 1.07 -8.07 65.95
CA LEU A 672 2.35 -7.87 65.29
C LEU A 672 3.01 -6.61 65.86
N VAL A 673 4.15 -6.76 66.53
CA VAL A 673 4.97 -5.66 67.05
C VAL A 673 6.29 -5.61 66.30
N PHE A 674 6.63 -4.46 65.73
CA PHE A 674 7.88 -4.29 64.98
C PHE A 674 8.42 -2.86 65.05
N GLN A 675 9.73 -2.73 64.88
CA GLN A 675 10.40 -1.44 64.75
C GLN A 675 10.75 -1.16 63.29
N HIS A 676 10.65 0.10 62.87
CA HIS A 676 11.00 0.57 61.53
C HIS A 676 11.64 1.96 61.58
N THR A 677 12.64 2.19 60.73
CA THR A 677 13.32 3.47 60.59
C THR A 677 12.83 4.19 59.34
N ASP A 678 12.32 5.41 59.47
CA ASP A 678 11.78 6.24 58.38
C ASP A 678 12.53 7.58 58.28
N PHE A 679 12.69 8.12 57.08
CA PHE A 679 13.11 9.52 56.89
C PHE A 679 11.91 10.46 56.86
N ILE A 680 11.92 11.47 57.73
CA ILE A 680 10.89 12.50 57.84
C ILE A 680 11.47 13.84 57.42
N ARG A 681 10.68 14.59 56.66
CA ARG A 681 11.00 15.98 56.31
C ARG A 681 10.12 16.94 57.09
N LEU A 682 10.74 17.93 57.71
CA LEU A 682 10.07 19.12 58.26
C LEU A 682 10.72 20.33 57.60
N GLU A 683 9.96 21.03 56.76
CA GLU A 683 10.43 22.19 55.98
C GLU A 683 11.69 21.88 55.14
N THR A 684 12.86 22.37 55.57
CA THR A 684 14.19 22.18 54.95
C THR A 684 15.00 21.06 55.59
N ASP A 685 14.59 20.57 56.76
CA ASP A 685 15.37 19.63 57.56
C ASP A 685 14.90 18.20 57.31
N LEU A 686 15.87 17.28 57.38
CA LEU A 686 15.67 15.86 57.17
C LEU A 686 16.11 15.12 58.44
N PHE A 687 15.23 14.29 58.98
CA PHE A 687 15.47 13.49 60.17
C PHE A 687 15.23 12.02 59.88
N ALA A 688 15.91 11.12 60.57
CA ALA A 688 15.57 9.70 60.56
C ALA A 688 14.99 9.29 61.92
N ASN A 689 13.80 8.70 61.92
CA ASN A 689 13.08 8.32 63.14
C ASN A 689 12.89 6.81 63.22
N ILE A 690 13.18 6.23 64.38
CA ILE A 690 12.83 4.84 64.70
C ILE A 690 11.49 4.82 65.41
N TYR A 691 10.52 4.14 64.82
CA TYR A 691 9.20 3.90 65.40
C TYR A 691 9.05 2.44 65.81
N GLU A 692 8.35 2.20 66.91
CA GLU A 692 7.77 0.90 67.23
C GLU A 692 6.28 0.92 66.94
N TYR A 693 5.82 -0.06 66.16
CA TYR A 693 4.44 -0.25 65.77
C TYR A 693 3.88 -1.45 66.53
N THR A 694 2.68 -1.31 67.08
CA THR A 694 1.90 -2.38 67.70
C THR A 694 0.59 -2.53 66.96
N CYS A 695 0.48 -3.57 66.14
CA CYS A 695 -0.71 -3.89 65.37
C CYS A 695 -1.53 -4.97 66.06
N LYS A 696 -2.81 -4.71 66.30
CA LYS A 696 -3.74 -5.61 67.00
C LYS A 696 -4.48 -6.51 66.01
N GLU A 697 -5.20 -7.50 66.54
CA GLU A 697 -6.09 -8.37 65.78
C GLU A 697 -7.08 -7.58 64.92
N CYS A 698 -7.24 -8.00 63.67
CA CYS A 698 -8.14 -7.38 62.70
C CYS A 698 -9.61 -7.70 63.01
N ARG A 699 -10.53 -6.79 62.69
CA ARG A 699 -11.97 -6.92 62.97
C ARG A 699 -12.83 -7.08 61.70
N SER A 700 -12.27 -6.81 60.54
CA SER A 700 -12.95 -6.94 59.24
C SER A 700 -12.09 -7.69 58.22
N LYS A 701 -12.72 -8.25 57.18
CA LYS A 701 -12.01 -8.94 56.09
C LYS A 701 -10.97 -8.05 55.39
N GLU A 702 -11.25 -6.75 55.30
CA GLU A 702 -10.35 -5.77 54.71
C GLU A 702 -9.14 -5.51 55.63
N GLU A 703 -9.39 -5.28 56.93
CA GLU A 703 -8.33 -5.13 57.93
C GLU A 703 -7.42 -6.37 58.01
N CYS A 704 -8.00 -7.57 57.93
CA CYS A 704 -7.22 -8.81 57.96
C CYS A 704 -6.34 -8.96 56.71
N ASN A 705 -6.86 -8.63 55.53
CA ASN A 705 -6.06 -8.62 54.31
C ASN A 705 -4.91 -7.61 54.38
N ASP A 706 -5.14 -6.44 54.98
CA ASP A 706 -4.11 -5.42 55.11
C ASP A 706 -3.07 -5.74 56.19
N LEU A 707 -3.50 -6.34 57.31
CA LEU A 707 -2.59 -6.86 58.33
C LEU A 707 -1.72 -8.00 57.80
N GLU A 708 -2.25 -8.90 56.96
CA GLU A 708 -1.47 -9.96 56.32
C GLU A 708 -0.43 -9.41 55.32
N LYS A 709 -0.82 -8.44 54.48
CA LYS A 709 0.13 -7.75 53.59
C LYS A 709 1.23 -7.06 54.40
N LEU A 710 0.85 -6.43 55.52
CA LEU A 710 1.77 -5.78 56.43
C LEU A 710 2.74 -6.78 57.04
N ARG A 711 2.22 -7.86 57.65
CA ARG A 711 3.00 -8.94 58.25
C ARG A 711 3.99 -9.52 57.25
N SER A 712 3.55 -9.81 56.02
CA SER A 712 4.45 -10.29 54.96
C SER A 712 5.54 -9.27 54.57
N ARG A 713 5.28 -7.96 54.62
CA ARG A 713 6.30 -6.94 54.29
C ARG A 713 7.34 -6.81 55.39
N VAL A 714 6.90 -6.75 56.64
CA VAL A 714 7.77 -6.61 57.82
C VAL A 714 8.67 -7.83 57.96
N THR A 715 8.10 -9.04 57.93
CA THR A 715 8.86 -10.30 58.07
C THR A 715 9.87 -10.51 56.94
N LYS A 716 9.55 -10.10 55.71
CA LYS A 716 10.47 -10.16 54.57
C LYS A 716 11.40 -8.94 54.47
N GLN A 717 11.29 -7.98 55.39
CA GLN A 717 12.01 -6.71 55.41
C GLN A 717 11.90 -5.88 54.10
N ILE A 718 10.72 -5.88 53.48
CA ILE A 718 10.45 -5.20 52.19
C ILE A 718 9.75 -3.87 52.45
N GLY A 719 10.47 -2.76 52.26
CA GLY A 719 9.94 -1.39 52.32
C GLY A 719 9.46 -0.90 50.95
N PRO A 720 8.42 -0.04 50.85
CA PRO A 720 8.07 0.61 49.60
C PRO A 720 9.17 1.58 49.19
N LYS A 721 9.66 1.49 47.95
CA LYS A 721 10.59 2.48 47.40
C LYS A 721 9.81 3.63 46.78
N LEU A 722 10.43 4.81 46.75
CA LEU A 722 9.86 5.99 46.09
C LEU A 722 9.64 5.73 44.59
N ASN A 723 8.65 6.39 44.01
CA ASN A 723 8.38 6.33 42.56
C ASN A 723 9.07 7.47 41.79
N THR A 724 9.82 8.32 42.49
CA THR A 724 10.56 9.47 41.97
C THR A 724 11.82 9.67 42.80
N CYS A 725 12.79 10.43 42.28
CA CYS A 725 13.96 10.81 43.07
C CYS A 725 13.55 11.55 44.36
N PRO A 726 14.19 11.25 45.50
CA PRO A 726 13.89 11.88 46.79
C PRO A 726 14.23 13.38 46.79
N THR A 727 13.61 14.12 47.71
CA THR A 727 13.79 15.57 47.86
C THR A 727 15.25 15.90 48.20
N GLY A 728 15.85 16.88 47.52
CA GLY A 728 17.30 17.15 47.61
C GLY A 728 18.12 16.41 46.53
N SER A 729 17.43 15.74 45.61
CA SER A 729 17.98 15.20 44.36
C SER A 729 17.05 15.49 43.17
N THR A 730 17.60 15.43 41.96
CA THR A 730 16.87 15.57 40.69
C THR A 730 17.00 14.33 39.83
N PRO A 731 15.95 13.90 39.11
CA PRO A 731 16.03 12.78 38.20
C PRO A 731 16.96 13.09 37.02
N LEU A 732 17.90 12.18 36.76
CA LEU A 732 18.69 12.15 35.53
C LEU A 732 18.07 11.21 34.51
N GLU A 733 17.61 10.05 34.98
CA GLU A 733 17.04 9.02 34.12
C GLU A 733 16.03 8.20 34.90
N THR A 734 14.98 7.74 34.23
CA THR A 734 14.07 6.71 34.76
C THR A 734 13.89 5.66 33.67
N LYS A 735 14.35 4.43 33.94
CA LYS A 735 14.15 3.28 33.07
C LYS A 735 13.10 2.36 33.66
N TYR A 736 12.18 1.88 32.84
CA TYR A 736 11.31 0.79 33.23
C TYR A 736 12.07 -0.52 33.06
N LEU A 737 12.02 -1.36 34.09
CA LEU A 737 12.76 -2.60 34.13
C LEU A 737 11.84 -3.77 33.84
N PRO A 738 12.28 -4.83 33.13
CA PRO A 738 11.56 -6.08 33.11
C PRO A 738 11.43 -6.66 34.53
N ARG A 739 10.39 -7.49 34.76
CA ARG A 739 10.14 -8.13 36.05
C ARG A 739 11.36 -8.85 36.64
N SER A 740 12.17 -9.50 35.81
CA SER A 740 13.38 -10.22 36.24
C SER A 740 14.44 -9.30 36.85
N GLU A 741 14.41 -8.02 36.51
CA GLU A 741 15.42 -7.03 36.88
C GLU A 741 14.90 -6.03 37.92
N ALA A 742 13.58 -5.92 38.09
CA ALA A 742 12.90 -5.08 39.08
C ALA A 742 13.04 -5.59 40.53
N SER A 743 14.26 -5.96 40.94
CA SER A 743 14.62 -6.29 42.33
C SER A 743 15.00 -5.02 43.09
N GLN A 744 14.63 -4.89 44.37
CA GLN A 744 15.04 -3.73 45.18
C GLN A 744 16.57 -3.67 45.25
N LYS A 745 17.13 -2.61 44.67
CA LYS A 745 18.56 -2.35 44.66
C LYS A 745 18.79 -0.87 44.80
N VAL A 746 19.88 -0.52 45.48
CA VAL A 746 20.38 0.84 45.64
C VAL A 746 21.87 0.79 45.37
N GLU A 747 22.35 1.69 44.52
CA GLU A 747 23.72 1.74 44.03
C GLU A 747 24.20 3.19 44.07
N VAL A 748 25.32 3.43 44.76
CA VAL A 748 26.08 4.68 44.62
C VAL A 748 26.84 4.59 43.29
N ILE A 749 26.66 5.59 42.42
CA ILE A 749 27.32 5.63 41.11
C ILE A 749 28.60 6.46 41.23
N ASP A 750 28.49 7.65 41.82
CA ASP A 750 29.61 8.56 42.06
C ASP A 750 29.32 9.45 43.30
N SER A 751 30.17 10.45 43.55
CA SER A 751 30.07 11.34 44.71
C SER A 751 28.81 12.21 44.78
N ASN A 752 28.05 12.32 43.68
CA ASN A 752 26.81 13.09 43.59
C ASN A 752 25.65 12.32 42.96
N THR A 753 25.83 11.08 42.55
CA THR A 753 24.84 10.32 41.79
C THR A 753 24.59 8.95 42.42
N PHE A 754 23.32 8.57 42.53
CA PHE A 754 22.90 7.23 42.90
C PHE A 754 21.81 6.71 41.97
N SER A 755 21.57 5.40 42.04
CA SER A 755 20.38 4.82 41.47
C SER A 755 19.67 3.92 42.47
N PHE A 756 18.36 3.79 42.31
CA PHE A 756 17.57 2.82 43.06
C PHE A 756 16.45 2.24 42.21
N THR A 757 16.03 1.04 42.57
CA THR A 757 14.96 0.32 41.87
C THR A 757 13.70 0.25 42.73
N SER A 758 12.59 0.78 42.21
CA SER A 758 11.26 0.59 42.75
C SER A 758 10.62 -0.68 42.18
N GLN A 759 10.16 -1.56 43.07
CA GLN A 759 9.44 -2.75 42.67
C GLN A 759 7.97 -2.43 42.39
N PRO A 760 7.36 -3.09 41.40
CA PRO A 760 5.93 -2.99 41.20
C PRO A 760 5.17 -3.58 42.40
N MET A 761 4.06 -2.95 42.79
CA MET A 761 3.22 -3.46 43.90
C MET A 761 2.61 -4.82 43.58
N ASN A 762 2.34 -5.11 42.31
CA ASN A 762 1.82 -6.37 41.82
C ASN A 762 2.51 -6.79 40.50
N PRO A 763 3.69 -7.43 40.56
CA PRO A 763 4.47 -7.84 39.38
C PRO A 763 3.79 -8.89 38.49
N SER A 764 2.68 -9.49 38.96
CA SER A 764 1.91 -10.47 38.20
C SER A 764 0.76 -9.85 37.38
N LYS A 765 0.42 -8.59 37.66
CA LYS A 765 -0.62 -7.87 36.95
C LYS A 765 -0.14 -7.48 35.55
N SER A 766 -1.07 -7.33 34.59
CA SER A 766 -0.78 -6.74 33.29
C SER A 766 -1.38 -5.34 33.23
N LEU A 767 -0.75 -4.44 32.48
CA LEU A 767 -1.31 -3.11 32.17
C LEU A 767 -2.66 -3.19 31.43
N LEU A 768 -2.94 -4.33 30.78
CA LEU A 768 -4.12 -4.58 29.96
C LEU A 768 -5.15 -5.44 30.69
N HIS A 769 -6.43 -5.14 30.48
CA HIS A 769 -7.50 -6.10 30.77
C HIS A 769 -7.51 -7.22 29.71
N PRO A 770 -8.10 -8.40 30.01
CA PRO A 770 -8.19 -9.51 29.05
C PRO A 770 -8.77 -9.10 27.69
N SER A 771 -9.86 -8.35 27.69
CA SER A 771 -10.52 -7.83 26.48
C SER A 771 -9.65 -6.85 25.68
N HIS A 772 -8.77 -6.08 26.33
CA HIS A 772 -7.85 -5.16 25.65
C HIS A 772 -6.87 -5.94 24.79
N PHE A 773 -6.25 -6.97 25.39
CA PHE A 773 -5.33 -7.83 24.66
C PHE A 773 -6.05 -8.55 23.52
N ALA A 774 -7.23 -9.10 23.78
CA ALA A 774 -8.05 -9.75 22.76
C ALA A 774 -8.43 -8.78 21.63
N ARG A 775 -8.78 -7.52 21.95
CA ARG A 775 -9.10 -6.47 20.97
C ARG A 775 -7.91 -6.17 20.06
N ILE A 776 -6.71 -6.04 20.62
CA ILE A 776 -5.50 -5.80 19.81
C ILE A 776 -5.18 -7.05 18.97
N LYS A 777 -5.33 -8.26 19.52
CA LYS A 777 -5.03 -9.51 18.80
C LYS A 777 -6.00 -9.80 17.66
N HIS A 778 -7.28 -9.54 17.87
CA HIS A 778 -8.36 -9.94 16.96
C HIS A 778 -8.96 -8.77 16.17
N GLY A 779 -8.54 -7.53 16.44
CA GLY A 779 -9.04 -6.34 15.77
C GLY A 779 -10.57 -6.26 15.85
N ALA A 780 -11.22 -6.07 14.70
CA ALA A 780 -12.68 -5.96 14.57
C ALA A 780 -13.45 -7.30 14.60
N CYS A 781 -12.81 -8.42 14.97
CA CYS A 781 -13.48 -9.72 15.04
C CYS A 781 -14.61 -9.73 16.08
N SER A 782 -15.85 -9.56 15.62
CA SER A 782 -17.02 -9.47 16.49
C SER A 782 -17.26 -10.71 17.32
N SER A 783 -16.83 -11.91 16.90
CA SER A 783 -17.04 -13.14 17.66
C SER A 783 -16.07 -13.35 18.84
N ARG A 784 -14.99 -12.57 18.94
CA ARG A 784 -13.96 -12.72 19.99
C ARG A 784 -13.91 -11.54 20.97
N VAL A 785 -14.40 -10.37 20.53
CA VAL A 785 -14.35 -9.11 21.29
C VAL A 785 -15.65 -8.32 21.17
N GLN A 786 -16.78 -9.04 21.06
CA GLN A 786 -18.11 -8.46 20.84
C GLN A 786 -18.45 -7.42 21.89
N LYS A 787 -18.33 -7.81 23.17
CA LYS A 787 -18.82 -6.97 24.27
C LYS A 787 -17.99 -5.71 24.40
N TYR A 788 -16.66 -5.85 24.39
CA TYR A 788 -15.74 -4.73 24.41
C TYR A 788 -16.01 -3.77 23.25
N SER A 789 -16.07 -4.28 22.02
CA SER A 789 -16.28 -3.45 20.83
C SER A 789 -17.66 -2.77 20.84
N THR A 790 -18.69 -3.45 21.37
CA THR A 790 -20.03 -2.86 21.49
C THR A 790 -20.06 -1.72 22.51
N CYS A 791 -19.42 -1.89 23.66
CA CYS A 791 -19.31 -0.82 24.65
C CYS A 791 -18.44 0.34 24.13
N ALA A 792 -17.37 0.04 23.41
CA ALA A 792 -16.48 1.03 22.81
C ALA A 792 -17.23 2.01 21.91
N LYS A 793 -18.19 1.57 21.08
CA LYS A 793 -18.98 2.43 20.16
C LYS A 793 -19.63 3.65 20.83
N TYR A 794 -19.84 3.61 22.14
CA TYR A 794 -20.44 4.69 22.92
C TYR A 794 -19.43 5.65 23.57
N ALA A 795 -18.13 5.34 23.49
CA ALA A 795 -17.05 6.06 24.19
C ALA A 795 -16.84 7.51 23.74
N TYR A 796 -17.28 7.87 22.53
CA TYR A 796 -17.17 9.22 21.96
C TYR A 796 -18.52 9.80 21.51
N LYS A 797 -19.65 9.26 21.98
CA LYS A 797 -20.98 9.79 21.64
C LYS A 797 -21.28 11.06 22.46
N ASP A 798 -21.60 12.14 21.76
CA ASP A 798 -22.05 13.43 22.34
C ASP A 798 -23.59 13.51 22.33
N ILE A 799 -24.23 12.68 23.14
CA ILE A 799 -25.70 12.66 23.35
C ILE A 799 -26.01 12.89 24.83
N ASN A 800 -27.28 13.15 25.15
CA ASN A 800 -27.71 13.32 26.54
C ASN A 800 -27.25 12.12 27.40
N PRO A 801 -26.49 12.34 28.50
CA PRO A 801 -25.96 11.29 29.37
C PRO A 801 -27.02 10.35 29.96
N GLN A 802 -28.25 10.83 30.14
CA GLN A 802 -29.36 10.01 30.65
C GLN A 802 -30.01 9.15 29.56
N ASP A 803 -29.76 9.46 28.29
CA ASP A 803 -30.32 8.78 27.14
C ASP A 803 -29.19 8.12 26.33
N CYS A 804 -28.63 7.03 26.87
CA CYS A 804 -27.82 6.09 26.08
C CYS A 804 -28.67 4.86 25.72
N PRO A 805 -29.83 5.00 25.05
CA PRO A 805 -30.88 3.97 24.98
C PRO A 805 -30.39 2.66 24.33
N ASP A 806 -29.46 2.77 23.38
CA ASP A 806 -28.93 1.62 22.65
C ASP A 806 -27.70 0.99 23.30
N ARG A 807 -27.19 1.57 24.41
CA ARG A 807 -26.00 1.04 25.09
C ARG A 807 -26.40 -0.17 25.96
N PRO A 808 -25.86 -1.36 25.70
CA PRO A 808 -26.27 -2.55 26.46
C PRO A 808 -26.00 -2.42 27.95
N ASN A 809 -26.92 -2.92 28.78
CA ASN A 809 -26.82 -2.89 30.24
C ASN A 809 -25.54 -3.55 30.78
N TYR A 810 -24.99 -4.54 30.07
CA TYR A 810 -23.74 -5.19 30.49
C TYR A 810 -22.54 -4.25 30.43
N CYS A 811 -22.58 -3.14 29.69
CA CYS A 811 -21.51 -2.13 29.67
C CYS A 811 -21.37 -1.38 31.02
N ASN A 812 -22.36 -1.49 31.91
CA ASN A 812 -22.29 -0.98 33.28
C ASN A 812 -21.60 -1.96 34.25
N ASN A 813 -21.30 -3.19 33.82
CA ASN A 813 -20.63 -4.18 34.64
C ASN A 813 -19.28 -4.57 34.00
N PRO A 814 -18.16 -4.00 34.49
CA PRO A 814 -16.80 -4.27 34.01
C PRO A 814 -16.45 -5.75 33.87
N GLU A 815 -16.93 -6.62 34.76
CA GLU A 815 -16.67 -8.06 34.69
C GLU A 815 -17.29 -8.75 33.47
N LYS A 816 -18.30 -8.12 32.85
CA LYS A 816 -18.96 -8.68 31.66
C LYS A 816 -18.27 -8.29 30.37
N TRP A 817 -17.74 -7.08 30.24
CA TRP A 817 -17.22 -6.55 28.98
C TRP A 817 -15.69 -6.40 28.94
N LEU A 818 -15.00 -6.47 30.08
CA LEU A 818 -13.54 -6.44 30.13
C LEU A 818 -12.87 -7.82 30.06
N MET A 819 -13.67 -8.90 30.07
CA MET A 819 -13.20 -10.27 29.88
C MET A 819 -13.18 -10.63 28.39
N GLU A 820 -12.36 -11.62 28.01
CA GLU A 820 -12.38 -12.18 26.66
C GLU A 820 -13.70 -12.93 26.43
N ASP A 821 -14.34 -12.74 25.27
CA ASP A 821 -15.54 -13.47 24.92
C ASP A 821 -15.18 -14.93 24.61
N LYS A 822 -15.95 -15.87 25.18
CA LYS A 822 -15.71 -17.32 25.07
C LYS A 822 -16.06 -17.86 23.70
#